data_AF-W5LF94-F1
#
_entry.id   AF-W5LF94-F1
#
_cell.length_a   1.000
_cell.length_b   1.000
_cell.length_c   1.000
_cell.angle_alpha   90.00
_cell.angle_beta   90.00
_cell.angle_gamma   90.00
#
_symmetry.space_group_name_H-M   'P 1'
#
loop_
_entity.id
_entity.type
_entity.pdbx_description
1 polymer ?
#
loop_
_entity_poly.entity_id
_entity_poly.type
_entity_poly.pdbx_seq_one_letter_code
_entity_poly.pdbx_strand_id
1 'polypeptide(L)'
;MEVLKTLCERTECAVECIYQTPVIETLLAPILALLKGKPAKLNSPESSLTHIADTLARITTTQRGLALFLYERKLVCAEGEGISAAHVIVQFTQRLLAKELPASTELENSPAVKGAFIFVCHQMYNTCEGLQVLRPYSLHECIAKAWRKTSSLSERVPTPVPGAVTSSSSQDLQNAVAWEEVLLDNLLNFAATPKGLLLLQQTGAIHECVTYMFSRFTKKLQVSRCEKFGYGVMVTQVAATAPGIVALHSSGFIQAIVVELWSTLECGREDIRVVHPKSTPMDPIDRSCLKSFVTLVNLLSSPHAVWELLGHQALPNKIEYNLREMPTSIIDVMDRLIVISSDAKIHSLFNYEQSHTFGLRLLSVMCCSLDSLLLLESQYKLSDILLQSQKDNAIDSPSGDGEYIIDGLTVERNHLLVRMSVTGGPSERTLPPRALDKGSDPYPWPMFSSYPVPNCYVLDVTKASRSKQDSEISALLASSKDTERDENWMENCRRHFCKAMTSKSTILTGNVLADLVERAVLHLSSSPANCFFPPAEYKVVDHYVKTRSLTSVEQLGINISLRYGLFLKLLREDSEQDLCLLIKHSQEFLSQQRVTLQSELCYLRGGYPGHDWFASTVFLLMGGDVGRSLSLLLRFSRLLPSAFLWPPRVYSSVHIPVEMAQSGIPLLYSCTAHYVEMLLKAEVPLVFSAFRMSGFTPSQMCIQWLSQCFWNYLDWPEICQYLATCIILGPDYQVYMCIAVLKHLQQDILQHTQTQDLQVFLKEEPIRGFRVSDYLEYMESLEHSYRGMVLADMRSILQKNT
;
A
#
# COMPACT_ATOMS: atom_id res chain seq x y z
N MET A 1 11.60 14.79 -39.05
CA MET A 1 10.95 14.54 -37.74
C MET A 1 10.19 13.22 -37.70
N GLU A 2 9.37 12.86 -38.70
CA GLU A 2 8.75 11.52 -38.75
C GLU A 2 9.76 10.38 -38.67
N VAL A 3 10.89 10.48 -39.39
CA VAL A 3 11.97 9.48 -39.33
C VAL A 3 12.54 9.32 -37.91
N LEU A 4 12.72 10.42 -37.16
CA LEU A 4 13.16 10.37 -35.76
C LEU A 4 12.10 9.70 -34.87
N LYS A 5 10.81 9.95 -35.12
CA LYS A 5 9.71 9.27 -34.40
C LYS A 5 9.72 7.77 -34.66
N THR A 6 9.86 7.35 -35.92
CA THR A 6 9.90 5.92 -36.30
C THR A 6 11.14 5.22 -35.74
N LEU A 7 12.27 5.93 -35.65
CA LEU A 7 13.50 5.40 -35.06
C LEU A 7 13.40 5.28 -33.54
N CYS A 8 12.79 6.25 -32.83
CA CYS A 8 12.53 6.14 -31.38
C CYS A 8 11.61 4.96 -31.02
N GLU A 9 10.73 4.55 -31.93
CA GLU A 9 9.81 3.42 -31.72
C GLU A 9 10.48 2.04 -31.88
N ARG A 10 11.68 1.99 -32.50
CA ARG A 10 12.48 0.77 -32.66
C ARG A 10 13.62 0.74 -31.65
N THR A 11 13.42 0.03 -30.55
CA THR A 11 14.33 0.03 -29.38
C THR A 11 15.80 -0.26 -29.73
N GLU A 12 16.08 -1.23 -30.60
CA GLU A 12 17.46 -1.60 -30.97
C GLU A 12 18.18 -0.49 -31.74
N CYS A 13 17.53 0.08 -32.76
CA CYS A 13 18.07 1.20 -33.54
C CYS A 13 18.15 2.51 -32.71
N ALA A 14 17.16 2.76 -31.85
CA ALA A 14 17.14 3.95 -30.99
C ALA A 14 18.31 3.95 -30.02
N VAL A 15 18.67 2.79 -29.48
CA VAL A 15 19.79 2.62 -28.56
C VAL A 15 21.13 2.99 -29.20
N GLU A 16 21.35 2.56 -30.44
CA GLU A 16 22.62 2.84 -31.14
C GLU A 16 22.70 4.28 -31.65
N CYS A 17 21.59 4.84 -32.13
CA CYS A 17 21.60 6.11 -32.87
C CYS A 17 21.08 7.32 -32.08
N ILE A 18 20.07 7.15 -31.23
CA ILE A 18 19.30 8.26 -30.62
C ILE A 18 19.60 8.39 -29.12
N TYR A 19 19.73 7.28 -28.40
CA TYR A 19 20.01 7.27 -26.96
C TYR A 19 21.51 7.47 -26.71
N GLN A 20 22.02 8.59 -27.21
CA GLN A 20 23.42 9.00 -27.17
C GLN A 20 23.50 10.41 -26.58
N THR A 21 24.47 10.64 -25.69
CA THR A 21 24.66 11.96 -25.04
C THR A 21 24.68 13.12 -26.05
N PRO A 22 25.40 13.07 -27.19
CA PRO A 22 25.48 14.21 -28.12
C PRO A 22 24.12 14.60 -28.73
N VAL A 23 23.21 13.63 -28.89
CA VAL A 23 21.85 13.87 -29.39
C VAL A 23 21.05 14.67 -28.36
N ILE A 24 21.15 14.28 -27.07
CA ILE A 24 20.50 14.99 -25.96
C ILE A 24 21.06 16.41 -25.83
N GLU A 25 22.38 16.58 -25.89
CA GLU A 25 23.02 17.89 -25.86
C GLU A 25 22.54 18.80 -26.99
N THR A 26 22.41 18.25 -28.19
CA THR A 26 21.92 19.00 -29.37
C THR A 26 20.46 19.42 -29.19
N LEU A 27 19.60 18.52 -28.69
CA LEU A 27 18.20 18.82 -28.42
C LEU A 27 18.02 19.84 -27.28
N LEU A 28 18.93 19.86 -26.29
CA LEU A 28 18.89 20.78 -25.16
C LEU A 28 19.56 22.14 -25.41
N ALA A 29 20.40 22.28 -26.45
CA ALA A 29 21.09 23.53 -26.74
C ALA A 29 20.15 24.75 -26.90
N PRO A 30 19.00 24.67 -27.60
CA PRO A 30 18.04 25.78 -27.68
C PRO A 30 17.43 26.13 -26.30
N ILE A 31 17.15 25.12 -25.47
CA ILE A 31 16.56 25.28 -24.14
C ILE A 31 17.55 25.97 -23.19
N LEU A 32 18.82 25.55 -23.23
CA LEU A 32 19.90 26.19 -22.46
C LEU A 32 20.13 27.65 -22.88
N ALA A 33 20.01 27.96 -24.17
CA ALA A 33 20.10 29.34 -24.65
C ALA A 33 18.98 30.21 -24.06
N LEU A 34 17.73 29.73 -24.10
CA LEU A 34 16.57 30.42 -23.53
C LEU A 34 16.67 30.61 -22.02
N LEU A 35 17.12 29.59 -21.28
CA LEU A 35 17.38 29.68 -19.84
C LEU A 35 18.44 30.72 -19.48
N LYS A 36 19.42 30.94 -20.36
CA LYS A 36 20.47 31.97 -20.23
C LYS A 36 20.05 33.35 -20.75
N GLY A 37 18.78 33.53 -21.13
CA GLY A 37 18.26 34.79 -21.66
C GLY A 37 18.75 35.13 -23.07
N LYS A 38 19.29 34.16 -23.82
CA LYS A 38 19.76 34.36 -25.20
C LYS A 38 18.66 33.95 -26.19
N PRO A 39 18.49 34.66 -27.31
CA PRO A 39 17.55 34.24 -28.35
C PRO A 39 17.99 32.92 -28.96
N ALA A 40 17.09 31.93 -28.99
CA ALA A 40 17.33 30.68 -29.69
C ALA A 40 17.19 30.90 -31.20
N LYS A 41 18.17 30.45 -32.00
CA LYS A 41 18.12 30.51 -33.47
C LYS A 41 17.17 29.43 -34.01
N LEU A 42 15.86 29.65 -33.87
CA LEU A 42 14.81 28.74 -34.34
C LEU A 42 13.92 29.46 -35.36
N ASN A 43 13.63 28.82 -36.50
CA ASN A 43 12.79 29.40 -37.55
C ASN A 43 11.32 29.54 -37.09
N SER A 44 10.80 28.54 -36.37
CA SER A 44 9.46 28.52 -35.76
C SER A 44 9.58 28.06 -34.32
N PRO A 45 9.77 28.97 -33.33
CA PRO A 45 10.19 28.60 -31.99
C PRO A 45 9.15 27.74 -31.27
N GLU A 46 7.85 28.02 -31.40
CA GLU A 46 6.76 27.24 -30.79
C GLU A 46 6.71 25.79 -31.31
N SER A 47 6.65 25.61 -32.64
CA SER A 47 6.59 24.29 -33.28
C SER A 47 7.88 23.50 -33.06
N SER A 48 9.05 24.14 -33.21
CA SER A 48 10.35 23.49 -33.03
C SER A 48 10.52 22.97 -31.59
N LEU A 49 10.17 23.79 -30.59
CA LEU A 49 10.24 23.39 -29.19
C LEU A 49 9.23 22.29 -28.83
N THR A 50 8.03 22.34 -29.39
CA THR A 50 7.03 21.28 -29.21
C THR A 50 7.54 19.95 -29.77
N HIS A 51 8.21 19.97 -30.93
CA HIS A 51 8.80 18.77 -31.53
C HIS A 51 10.03 18.26 -30.79
N ILE A 52 10.86 19.17 -30.27
CA ILE A 52 11.98 18.81 -29.38
C ILE A 52 11.41 18.11 -28.14
N ALA A 53 10.40 18.69 -27.49
CA ALA A 53 9.76 18.10 -26.33
C ALA A 53 9.13 16.72 -26.62
N ASP A 54 8.39 16.55 -27.73
CA ASP A 54 7.86 15.24 -28.15
C ASP A 54 8.97 14.19 -28.35
N THR A 55 10.11 14.60 -28.91
CA THR A 55 11.27 13.70 -29.09
C THR A 55 11.89 13.34 -27.74
N LEU A 56 12.11 14.32 -26.85
CA LEU A 56 12.65 14.09 -25.51
C LEU A 56 11.72 13.18 -24.69
N ALA A 57 10.40 13.40 -24.74
CA ALA A 57 9.42 12.56 -24.06
C ALA A 57 9.45 11.11 -24.55
N ARG A 58 9.66 10.88 -25.85
CA ARG A 58 9.80 9.52 -26.40
C ARG A 58 11.10 8.84 -26.00
N ILE A 59 12.18 9.60 -25.78
CA ILE A 59 13.44 9.03 -25.30
C ILE A 59 13.28 8.61 -23.83
N THR A 60 12.67 9.47 -23.00
CA THR A 60 12.50 9.24 -21.56
C THR A 60 11.55 8.09 -21.21
N THR A 61 10.71 7.61 -22.12
CA THR A 61 9.83 6.45 -21.87
C THR A 61 10.58 5.13 -21.73
N THR A 62 11.79 5.03 -22.29
CA THR A 62 12.61 3.82 -22.20
C THR A 62 13.54 3.85 -20.99
N GLN A 63 13.84 2.68 -20.41
CA GLN A 63 14.72 2.61 -19.24
C GLN A 63 16.11 3.20 -19.53
N ARG A 64 16.71 2.88 -20.68
CA ARG A 64 18.02 3.40 -21.09
C ARG A 64 17.97 4.90 -21.39
N GLY A 65 16.93 5.37 -22.08
CA GLY A 65 16.77 6.79 -22.36
C GLY A 65 16.53 7.61 -21.08
N LEU A 66 15.71 7.13 -20.14
CA LEU A 66 15.51 7.75 -18.84
C LEU A 66 16.83 7.86 -18.05
N ALA A 67 17.65 6.80 -18.04
CA ALA A 67 18.94 6.81 -17.35
C ALA A 67 19.87 7.93 -17.85
N LEU A 68 19.86 8.23 -19.16
CA LEU A 68 20.62 9.36 -19.72
C LEU A 68 20.19 10.71 -19.13
N PHE A 69 18.89 10.87 -18.85
CA PHE A 69 18.36 12.13 -18.33
C PHE A 69 18.66 12.30 -16.83
N LEU A 70 18.62 11.20 -16.08
CA LEU A 70 18.77 11.20 -14.63
C LEU A 70 20.23 11.24 -14.17
N TYR A 71 21.11 10.45 -14.79
CA TYR A 71 22.46 10.19 -14.26
C TYR A 71 23.60 10.89 -15.02
N GLU A 72 23.46 11.19 -16.31
CA GLU A 72 24.55 11.84 -17.05
C GLU A 72 24.66 13.33 -16.73
N ARG A 73 25.80 13.75 -16.15
CA ARG A 73 26.10 15.14 -15.76
C ARG A 73 27.13 15.81 -16.67
N LYS A 74 26.89 15.77 -17.98
CA LYS A 74 27.83 16.31 -18.99
C LYS A 74 27.48 17.73 -19.46
N LEU A 75 26.32 18.27 -19.07
CA LEU A 75 25.91 19.63 -19.41
C LEU A 75 26.47 20.62 -18.36
N VAL A 76 26.73 21.87 -18.75
CA VAL A 76 27.27 22.88 -17.84
C VAL A 76 26.20 23.91 -17.47
N CYS A 77 25.92 24.03 -16.17
CA CYS A 77 25.03 25.05 -15.61
C CYS A 77 25.60 26.47 -15.79
N ALA A 78 24.80 27.52 -15.53
CA ALA A 78 25.28 28.90 -15.50
C ALA A 78 26.41 29.13 -14.47
N GLU A 79 26.47 28.28 -13.43
CA GLU A 79 27.45 28.33 -12.33
C GLU A 79 28.68 27.42 -12.55
N GLY A 80 28.78 26.72 -13.68
CA GLY A 80 29.94 25.87 -14.02
C GLY A 80 29.88 24.42 -13.54
N GLU A 81 28.86 24.03 -12.76
CA GLU A 81 28.65 22.64 -12.34
C GLU A 81 28.01 21.76 -13.43
N GLY A 82 28.35 20.46 -13.41
CA GLY A 82 27.78 19.43 -14.28
C GLY A 82 26.31 19.16 -13.93
N ILE A 83 25.39 19.55 -14.80
CA ILE A 83 23.94 19.39 -14.65
C ILE A 83 23.43 18.24 -15.53
N SER A 84 22.41 17.52 -15.08
CA SER A 84 21.77 16.48 -15.91
C SER A 84 20.69 17.05 -16.81
N ALA A 85 20.34 16.31 -17.86
CA ALA A 85 19.26 16.67 -18.78
C ALA A 85 17.92 16.91 -18.07
N ALA A 86 17.59 16.07 -17.08
CA ALA A 86 16.37 16.21 -16.28
C ALA A 86 16.29 17.57 -15.56
N HIS A 87 17.39 17.99 -14.94
CA HIS A 87 17.47 19.26 -14.19
C HIS A 87 17.30 20.47 -15.12
N VAL A 88 17.86 20.43 -16.34
CA VAL A 88 17.67 21.49 -17.35
C VAL A 88 16.21 21.59 -17.78
N ILE A 89 15.57 20.46 -18.06
CA ILE A 89 14.19 20.40 -18.55
C ILE A 89 13.20 20.89 -17.49
N VAL A 90 13.37 20.46 -16.23
CA VAL A 90 12.45 20.88 -15.15
C VAL A 90 12.61 22.36 -14.82
N GLN A 91 13.83 22.90 -14.80
CA GLN A 91 14.06 24.33 -14.60
C GLN A 91 13.42 25.16 -15.72
N PHE A 92 13.55 24.72 -16.97
CA PHE A 92 12.89 25.37 -18.10
C PHE A 92 11.36 25.32 -17.96
N THR A 93 10.82 24.17 -17.59
CA THR A 93 9.38 23.97 -17.40
C THR A 93 8.82 24.85 -16.28
N GLN A 94 9.52 24.96 -15.16
CA GLN A 94 9.13 25.84 -14.05
C GLN A 94 9.10 27.31 -14.47
N ARG A 95 10.16 27.82 -15.12
CA ARG A 95 10.20 29.20 -15.59
C ARG A 95 9.12 29.50 -16.64
N LEU A 96 8.82 28.51 -17.50
CA LEU A 96 7.75 28.61 -18.48
C LEU A 96 6.35 28.66 -17.82
N LEU A 97 6.13 27.92 -16.74
CA LEU A 97 4.91 27.99 -15.94
C LEU A 97 4.78 29.31 -15.17
N ALA A 98 5.89 29.78 -14.58
CA ALA A 98 5.95 31.03 -13.81
C ALA A 98 5.88 32.31 -14.68
N LYS A 99 6.07 32.19 -16.01
CA LYS A 99 6.25 33.32 -16.94
C LYS A 99 7.48 34.17 -16.59
N GLU A 100 8.60 33.49 -16.36
CA GLU A 100 9.88 34.08 -15.97
C GLU A 100 10.98 33.80 -17.03
N LEU A 101 10.61 33.78 -18.31
CA LEU A 101 11.53 33.60 -19.43
C LEU A 101 11.89 34.97 -20.04
N PRO A 102 13.09 35.51 -19.78
CA PRO A 102 13.46 36.91 -20.09
C PRO A 102 13.43 37.26 -21.59
N ALA A 103 13.35 36.27 -22.49
CA ALA A 103 13.64 36.43 -23.92
C ALA A 103 12.47 36.09 -24.85
N SER A 104 11.26 35.71 -24.38
CA SER A 104 10.18 35.26 -25.29
C SER A 104 8.76 35.31 -24.68
N THR A 105 8.08 36.46 -24.71
CA THR A 105 6.68 36.63 -24.26
C THR A 105 5.66 35.81 -25.06
N GLU A 106 5.93 35.50 -26.34
CA GLU A 106 5.04 34.66 -27.17
C GLU A 106 5.03 33.20 -26.69
N LEU A 107 6.19 32.65 -26.31
CA LEU A 107 6.29 31.28 -25.79
C LEU A 107 5.63 31.12 -24.42
N GLU A 108 5.73 32.14 -23.56
CA GLU A 108 5.13 32.14 -22.23
C GLU A 108 3.60 32.08 -22.24
N ASN A 109 2.97 32.40 -23.38
CA ASN A 109 1.54 32.34 -23.53
C ASN A 109 1.07 31.12 -24.34
N SER A 110 1.99 30.32 -24.92
CA SER A 110 1.63 29.10 -25.64
C SER A 110 1.33 27.94 -24.67
N PRO A 111 0.07 27.45 -24.61
CA PRO A 111 -0.25 26.24 -23.86
C PRO A 111 0.36 24.98 -24.50
N ALA A 112 0.63 25.00 -25.81
CA ALA A 112 1.21 23.86 -26.53
C ALA A 112 2.65 23.57 -26.05
N VAL A 113 3.50 24.60 -25.96
CA VAL A 113 4.89 24.45 -25.48
C VAL A 113 4.90 24.06 -24.00
N LYS A 114 4.04 24.69 -23.18
CA LYS A 114 3.90 24.34 -21.76
C LYS A 114 3.50 22.88 -21.59
N GLY A 115 2.42 22.46 -22.22
CA GLY A 115 1.93 21.09 -22.17
C GLY A 115 2.99 20.09 -22.63
N ALA A 116 3.72 20.39 -23.71
CA ALA A 116 4.76 19.51 -24.23
C ALA A 116 5.92 19.32 -23.24
N PHE A 117 6.42 20.38 -22.60
CA PHE A 117 7.52 20.27 -21.64
C PHE A 117 7.11 19.70 -20.28
N ILE A 118 5.88 20.00 -19.82
CA ILE A 118 5.30 19.30 -18.66
C ILE A 118 5.21 17.81 -18.98
N PHE A 119 4.81 17.43 -20.20
CA PHE A 119 4.75 16.03 -20.60
C PHE A 119 6.13 15.34 -20.61
N VAL A 120 7.22 16.04 -20.96
CA VAL A 120 8.58 15.49 -20.79
C VAL A 120 8.87 15.23 -19.32
N CYS A 121 8.54 16.18 -18.43
CA CYS A 121 8.71 16.01 -16.99
C CYS A 121 7.87 14.85 -16.44
N HIS A 122 6.65 14.70 -16.93
CA HIS A 122 5.74 13.60 -16.62
C HIS A 122 6.39 12.25 -16.87
N GLN A 123 6.97 12.03 -18.06
CA GLN A 123 7.64 10.76 -18.36
C GLN A 123 8.76 10.42 -17.34
N MET A 124 9.35 11.42 -16.68
CA MET A 124 10.33 11.21 -15.61
C MET A 124 9.67 10.96 -14.25
N TYR A 125 8.78 11.85 -13.77
CA TYR A 125 8.20 11.75 -12.42
C TYR A 125 7.15 10.63 -12.26
N ASN A 126 6.67 10.04 -13.35
CA ASN A 126 5.85 8.82 -13.34
C ASN A 126 6.67 7.59 -12.87
N THR A 127 8.00 7.72 -12.78
CA THR A 127 8.88 6.68 -12.20
C THR A 127 9.37 7.06 -10.81
N CYS A 128 9.57 6.06 -9.94
CA CYS A 128 10.07 6.30 -8.59
C CYS A 128 11.45 6.97 -8.58
N GLU A 129 12.35 6.56 -9.47
CA GLU A 129 13.71 7.14 -9.63
C GLU A 129 13.64 8.58 -10.14
N GLY A 130 12.88 8.82 -11.20
CA GLY A 130 12.75 10.16 -11.79
C GLY A 130 12.08 11.15 -10.83
N LEU A 131 11.08 10.72 -10.06
CA LEU A 131 10.48 11.56 -9.02
C LEU A 131 11.49 11.97 -7.95
N GLN A 132 12.39 11.07 -7.53
CA GLN A 132 13.43 11.40 -6.54
C GLN A 132 14.37 12.49 -7.06
N VAL A 133 14.77 12.41 -8.32
CA VAL A 133 15.62 13.45 -8.96
C VAL A 133 14.88 14.79 -9.10
N LEU A 134 13.58 14.76 -9.43
CA LEU A 134 12.79 15.97 -9.69
C LEU A 134 12.18 16.60 -8.44
N ARG A 135 12.14 15.89 -7.30
CA ARG A 135 11.52 16.34 -6.06
C ARG A 135 11.96 17.73 -5.58
N PRO A 136 13.26 18.12 -5.62
CA PRO A 136 13.71 19.44 -5.16
C PRO A 136 13.06 20.62 -5.89
N TYR A 137 12.47 20.39 -7.07
CA TYR A 137 11.83 21.41 -7.88
C TYR A 137 10.34 21.62 -7.55
N SER A 138 9.74 20.81 -6.67
CA SER A 138 8.32 20.96 -6.30
C SER A 138 7.36 21.15 -7.50
N LEU A 139 7.59 20.42 -8.59
CA LEU A 139 6.87 20.61 -9.85
C LEU A 139 5.34 20.44 -9.68
N HIS A 140 4.91 19.54 -8.79
CA HIS A 140 3.51 19.35 -8.40
C HIS A 140 2.86 20.67 -7.92
N GLU A 141 3.54 21.46 -7.10
CA GLU A 141 3.04 22.77 -6.68
C GLU A 141 2.97 23.77 -7.83
N CYS A 142 3.98 23.79 -8.70
CA CYS A 142 4.00 24.68 -9.87
C CYS A 142 2.82 24.40 -10.80
N ILE A 143 2.55 23.12 -11.08
CA ILE A 143 1.42 22.69 -11.92
C ILE A 143 0.09 23.00 -11.21
N ALA A 144 -0.02 22.74 -9.90
CA ALA A 144 -1.24 23.04 -9.15
C ALA A 144 -1.54 24.54 -9.08
N LYS A 145 -0.52 25.39 -8.90
CA LYS A 145 -0.66 26.86 -8.97
C LYS A 145 -1.16 27.30 -10.35
N ALA A 146 -0.64 26.72 -11.43
CA ALA A 146 -1.12 26.99 -12.78
C ALA A 146 -2.58 26.52 -12.97
N TRP A 147 -2.93 25.34 -12.46
CA TRP A 147 -4.27 24.79 -12.52
C TRP A 147 -5.29 25.66 -11.79
N ARG A 148 -5.04 26.05 -10.53
CA ARG A 148 -5.95 26.95 -9.78
C ARG A 148 -6.17 28.28 -10.50
N LYS A 149 -5.12 28.83 -11.12
CA LYS A 149 -5.22 30.05 -11.93
C LYS A 149 -6.14 29.85 -13.14
N THR A 150 -5.99 28.74 -13.86
CA THR A 150 -6.84 28.41 -15.02
C THR A 150 -8.27 28.11 -14.62
N SER A 151 -8.49 27.33 -13.56
CA SER A 151 -9.83 26.97 -13.07
C SER A 151 -10.63 28.20 -12.65
N SER A 152 -9.99 29.14 -11.94
CA SER A 152 -10.64 30.42 -11.56
C SER A 152 -11.06 31.31 -12.75
N LEU A 153 -10.44 31.12 -13.92
CA LEU A 153 -10.83 31.83 -15.15
C LEU A 153 -12.01 31.13 -15.84
N SER A 154 -12.10 29.80 -15.72
CA SER A 154 -13.20 28.98 -16.23
C SER A 154 -14.51 29.26 -15.47
N GLU A 155 -14.45 29.36 -14.13
CA GLU A 155 -15.63 29.59 -13.27
C GLU A 155 -16.23 31.00 -13.37
N ARG A 156 -15.45 32.02 -13.76
CA ARG A 156 -15.89 33.44 -13.77
C ARG A 156 -16.76 33.82 -14.98
N VAL A 157 -17.11 32.87 -15.85
CA VAL A 157 -17.90 33.15 -17.06
C VAL A 157 -19.40 32.92 -16.77
N PRO A 158 -20.26 33.97 -16.79
CA PRO A 158 -21.67 33.82 -16.46
C PRO A 158 -22.43 32.96 -17.50
N THR A 159 -23.49 32.27 -17.04
CA THR A 159 -24.42 31.51 -17.88
C THR A 159 -24.86 32.33 -19.10
N PRO A 160 -24.72 31.81 -20.33
CA PRO A 160 -25.04 32.58 -21.52
C PRO A 160 -26.54 32.91 -21.56
N VAL A 161 -26.86 34.18 -21.78
CA VAL A 161 -28.23 34.66 -22.00
C VAL A 161 -28.67 34.19 -23.40
N PRO A 162 -29.86 33.58 -23.55
CA PRO A 162 -30.36 33.16 -24.86
C PRO A 162 -30.45 34.36 -25.82
N GLY A 163 -29.73 34.31 -26.95
CA GLY A 163 -29.78 35.33 -28.01
C GLY A 163 -28.52 36.20 -28.17
N ALA A 164 -27.48 36.03 -27.35
CA ALA A 164 -26.21 36.72 -27.55
C ALA A 164 -25.36 36.05 -28.65
N VAL A 165 -24.78 36.86 -29.55
CA VAL A 165 -23.92 36.39 -30.65
C VAL A 165 -22.66 35.73 -30.08
N THR A 166 -22.43 34.45 -30.41
CA THR A 166 -21.23 33.68 -30.05
C THR A 166 -20.03 34.13 -30.89
N SER A 167 -19.27 35.11 -30.40
CA SER A 167 -18.01 35.53 -31.02
C SER A 167 -16.88 35.58 -29.99
N SER A 168 -15.75 34.93 -30.31
CA SER A 168 -14.50 34.80 -29.52
C SER A 168 -14.55 34.10 -28.15
N SER A 169 -15.57 34.37 -27.31
CA SER A 169 -15.63 33.88 -25.93
C SER A 169 -15.78 32.36 -25.78
N SER A 170 -16.41 31.68 -26.75
CA SER A 170 -16.60 30.23 -26.73
C SER A 170 -15.32 29.45 -27.04
N GLN A 171 -14.46 29.96 -27.94
CA GLN A 171 -13.19 29.33 -28.29
C GLN A 171 -12.18 29.47 -27.15
N ASP A 172 -12.13 30.64 -26.51
CA ASP A 172 -11.26 30.87 -25.35
C ASP A 172 -11.65 29.99 -24.15
N LEU A 173 -12.96 29.77 -23.94
CA LEU A 173 -13.44 28.84 -22.93
C LEU A 173 -13.06 27.39 -23.24
N GLN A 174 -13.22 26.94 -24.49
CA GLN A 174 -12.79 25.60 -24.91
C GLN A 174 -11.27 25.40 -24.76
N ASN A 175 -10.49 26.42 -25.08
CA ASN A 175 -9.04 26.39 -24.91
C ASN A 175 -8.64 26.36 -23.42
N ALA A 176 -9.36 27.08 -22.56
CA ALA A 176 -9.14 27.08 -21.11
C ALA A 176 -9.47 25.71 -20.48
N VAL A 177 -10.60 25.10 -20.86
CA VAL A 177 -10.99 23.75 -20.41
C VAL A 177 -10.00 22.70 -20.89
N ALA A 178 -9.57 22.75 -22.16
CA ALA A 178 -8.56 21.82 -22.67
C ALA A 178 -7.22 21.96 -21.93
N TRP A 179 -6.83 23.19 -21.59
CA TRP A 179 -5.61 23.45 -20.80
C TRP A 179 -5.75 22.96 -19.35
N GLU A 180 -6.93 23.13 -18.75
CA GLU A 180 -7.25 22.59 -17.43
C GLU A 180 -7.14 21.06 -17.41
N GLU A 181 -7.71 20.37 -18.40
CA GLU A 181 -7.59 18.91 -18.55
C GLU A 181 -6.13 18.46 -18.69
N VAL A 182 -5.30 19.20 -19.44
CA VAL A 182 -3.86 18.90 -19.57
C VAL A 182 -3.16 19.04 -18.21
N LEU A 183 -3.49 20.06 -17.42
CA LEU A 183 -2.88 20.26 -16.11
C LEU A 183 -3.33 19.17 -15.11
N LEU A 184 -4.61 18.82 -15.10
CA LEU A 184 -5.15 17.73 -14.28
C LEU A 184 -4.54 16.37 -14.65
N ASP A 185 -4.39 16.07 -15.94
CA ASP A 185 -3.73 14.83 -16.39
C ASP A 185 -2.29 14.75 -15.88
N ASN A 186 -1.53 15.85 -15.96
CA ASN A 186 -0.16 15.87 -15.48
C ASN A 186 -0.08 15.78 -13.94
N LEU A 187 -0.98 16.42 -13.19
CA LEU A 187 -1.07 16.26 -11.74
C LEU A 187 -1.42 14.82 -11.35
N LEU A 188 -2.41 14.21 -12.02
CA LEU A 188 -2.85 12.85 -11.78
C LEU A 188 -1.69 11.85 -11.91
N ASN A 189 -0.77 12.05 -12.84
CA ASN A 189 0.36 11.15 -13.05
C ASN A 189 1.41 11.13 -11.92
N PHE A 190 1.34 12.05 -10.96
CA PHE A 190 2.07 11.88 -9.70
C PHE A 190 1.56 10.65 -8.90
N ALA A 191 0.27 10.30 -9.02
CA ALA A 191 -0.31 9.13 -8.37
C ALA A 191 0.25 7.79 -8.89
N ALA A 192 1.10 7.79 -9.93
CA ALA A 192 1.76 6.59 -10.42
C ALA A 192 2.79 6.01 -9.43
N THR A 193 3.25 6.80 -8.46
CA THR A 193 4.19 6.36 -7.42
C THR A 193 3.63 6.65 -6.02
N PRO A 194 3.98 5.85 -4.99
CA PRO A 194 3.49 6.09 -3.63
C PRO A 194 3.86 7.46 -3.06
N LYS A 195 5.09 7.94 -3.26
CA LYS A 195 5.51 9.29 -2.83
C LYS A 195 4.82 10.37 -3.65
N GLY A 196 4.65 10.17 -4.96
CA GLY A 196 3.98 11.13 -5.82
C GLY A 196 2.52 11.32 -5.44
N LEU A 197 1.82 10.26 -5.01
CA LEU A 197 0.46 10.39 -4.48
C LEU A 197 0.39 11.28 -3.23
N LEU A 198 1.38 11.22 -2.34
CA LEU A 198 1.50 12.17 -1.22
C LEU A 198 1.65 13.61 -1.73
N LEU A 199 2.52 13.85 -2.71
CA LEU A 199 2.72 15.18 -3.27
C LEU A 199 1.45 15.72 -3.94
N LEU A 200 0.71 14.86 -4.67
CA LEU A 200 -0.59 15.21 -5.25
C LEU A 200 -1.63 15.56 -4.18
N GLN A 201 -1.68 14.79 -3.10
CA GLN A 201 -2.58 15.08 -1.98
C GLN A 201 -2.25 16.43 -1.34
N GLN A 202 -0.96 16.75 -1.18
CA GLN A 202 -0.52 18.04 -0.65
C GLN A 202 -0.89 19.23 -1.54
N THR A 203 -1.13 19.03 -2.85
CA THR A 203 -1.67 20.10 -3.70
C THR A 203 -3.16 20.33 -3.51
N GLY A 204 -3.88 19.43 -2.84
CA GLY A 204 -5.33 19.50 -2.68
C GLY A 204 -6.12 19.31 -3.96
N ALA A 205 -5.52 18.73 -5.02
CA ALA A 205 -6.15 18.55 -6.33
C ALA A 205 -6.59 17.09 -6.59
N ILE A 206 -6.53 16.23 -5.57
CA ILE A 206 -6.77 14.79 -5.72
C ILE A 206 -8.19 14.49 -6.22
N HIS A 207 -9.19 15.23 -5.75
CA HIS A 207 -10.59 15.00 -6.08
C HIS A 207 -10.87 15.30 -7.56
N GLU A 208 -10.34 16.43 -8.04
CA GLU A 208 -10.48 16.87 -9.42
C GLU A 208 -9.69 15.94 -10.37
N CYS A 209 -8.49 15.51 -9.96
CA CYS A 209 -7.69 14.54 -10.72
C CYS A 209 -8.39 13.18 -10.84
N VAL A 210 -8.97 12.67 -9.75
CA VAL A 210 -9.70 11.38 -9.76
C VAL A 210 -11.01 11.49 -10.54
N THR A 211 -11.72 12.62 -10.44
CA THR A 211 -12.93 12.88 -11.25
C THR A 211 -12.60 12.94 -12.74
N TYR A 212 -11.50 13.61 -13.10
CA TYR A 212 -10.96 13.61 -14.45
C TYR A 212 -10.62 12.19 -14.93
N MET A 213 -9.93 11.39 -14.11
CA MET A 213 -9.61 9.99 -14.40
C MET A 213 -10.89 9.17 -14.69
N PHE A 214 -11.92 9.32 -13.86
CA PHE A 214 -13.19 8.61 -14.03
C PHE A 214 -13.95 9.03 -15.30
N SER A 215 -13.96 10.33 -15.63
CA SER A 215 -14.51 10.84 -16.90
C SER A 215 -13.82 10.22 -18.12
N ARG A 216 -12.50 10.01 -18.06
CA ARG A 216 -11.76 9.31 -19.13
C ARG A 216 -12.04 7.81 -19.17
N PHE A 217 -12.13 7.18 -18.00
CA PHE A 217 -12.45 5.76 -17.87
C PHE A 217 -13.81 5.42 -18.48
N THR A 218 -14.85 6.19 -18.17
CA THR A 218 -16.20 6.02 -18.74
C THR A 218 -16.21 6.19 -20.27
N LYS A 219 -15.40 7.10 -20.80
CA LYS A 219 -15.19 7.31 -22.25
C LYS A 219 -14.24 6.30 -22.91
N LYS A 220 -13.69 5.33 -22.16
CA LYS A 220 -12.70 4.32 -22.62
C LYS A 220 -11.48 4.94 -23.32
N LEU A 221 -11.03 6.11 -22.87
CA LEU A 221 -9.87 6.79 -23.45
C LEU A 221 -8.56 6.17 -22.96
N GLN A 222 -7.53 6.14 -23.82
CA GLN A 222 -6.18 5.75 -23.42
C GLN A 222 -5.60 6.74 -22.39
N VAL A 223 -4.75 6.23 -21.48
CA VAL A 223 -4.15 7.03 -20.38
C VAL A 223 -3.24 8.12 -20.95
N SER A 224 -2.31 7.74 -21.82
CA SER A 224 -1.45 8.68 -22.54
C SER A 224 -1.00 8.09 -23.88
N ARG A 225 -0.36 8.92 -24.71
CA ARG A 225 0.18 8.49 -26.02
C ARG A 225 1.34 7.48 -25.90
N CYS A 226 1.95 7.38 -24.72
CA CYS A 226 3.15 6.57 -24.47
C CYS A 226 2.90 5.38 -23.54
N GLU A 227 1.74 5.31 -22.87
CA GLU A 227 1.40 4.21 -21.98
C GLU A 227 0.51 3.17 -22.65
N LYS A 228 0.91 1.91 -22.52
CA LYS A 228 0.19 0.75 -23.08
C LYS A 228 -0.90 0.20 -22.15
N PHE A 229 -0.86 0.55 -20.86
CA PHE A 229 -1.75 0.02 -19.82
C PHE A 229 -2.76 1.06 -19.36
N GLY A 230 -3.98 0.62 -19.01
CA GLY A 230 -5.04 1.48 -18.49
C GLY A 230 -4.79 2.00 -17.07
N TYR A 231 -5.71 2.79 -16.53
CA TYR A 231 -5.64 3.37 -15.17
C TYR A 231 -5.65 2.35 -14.01
N GLY A 232 -5.70 1.03 -14.26
CA GLY A 232 -5.87 0.01 -13.21
C GLY A 232 -4.86 0.13 -12.06
N VAL A 233 -3.56 0.16 -12.38
CA VAL A 233 -2.50 0.32 -11.37
C VAL A 233 -2.63 1.65 -10.62
N MET A 234 -2.99 2.73 -11.30
CA MET A 234 -3.17 4.04 -10.67
C MET A 234 -4.38 4.06 -9.71
N VAL A 235 -5.49 3.43 -10.11
CA VAL A 235 -6.66 3.25 -9.23
C VAL A 235 -6.26 2.50 -7.97
N THR A 236 -5.43 1.46 -8.07
CA THR A 236 -4.94 0.73 -6.88
C THR A 236 -4.05 1.58 -5.98
N GLN A 237 -3.18 2.42 -6.52
CA GLN A 237 -2.40 3.36 -5.72
C GLN A 237 -3.31 4.35 -4.98
N VAL A 238 -4.29 4.92 -5.69
CA VAL A 238 -5.24 5.89 -5.11
C VAL A 238 -6.07 5.21 -4.01
N ALA A 239 -6.63 4.03 -4.29
CA ALA A 239 -7.44 3.26 -3.34
C ALA A 239 -6.66 2.74 -2.12
N ALA A 240 -5.33 2.64 -2.20
CA ALA A 240 -4.52 2.23 -1.06
C ALA A 240 -4.52 3.24 0.10
N THR A 241 -4.95 4.48 -0.13
CA THR A 241 -4.90 5.59 0.83
C THR A 241 -6.28 6.15 1.18
N ALA A 242 -6.42 6.71 2.39
CA ALA A 242 -7.67 7.32 2.87
C ALA A 242 -8.17 8.50 1.99
N PRO A 243 -7.38 9.52 1.65
CA PRO A 243 -7.86 10.59 0.77
C PRO A 243 -8.20 10.09 -0.64
N GLY A 244 -7.43 9.13 -1.16
CA GLY A 244 -7.64 8.60 -2.50
C GLY A 244 -8.92 7.79 -2.63
N ILE A 245 -9.25 6.93 -1.65
CA ILE A 245 -10.52 6.19 -1.68
C ILE A 245 -11.73 7.12 -1.52
N VAL A 246 -11.63 8.17 -0.70
CA VAL A 246 -12.69 9.19 -0.58
C VAL A 246 -12.88 9.94 -1.89
N ALA A 247 -11.78 10.27 -2.60
CA ALA A 247 -11.85 10.85 -3.93
C ALA A 247 -12.54 9.92 -4.93
N LEU A 248 -12.20 8.62 -4.94
CA LEU A 248 -12.86 7.61 -5.78
C LEU A 248 -14.36 7.49 -5.46
N HIS A 249 -14.72 7.49 -4.18
CA HIS A 249 -16.12 7.49 -3.74
C HIS A 249 -16.87 8.73 -4.25
N SER A 250 -16.33 9.93 -4.01
CA SER A 250 -16.96 11.20 -4.41
C SER A 250 -17.12 11.38 -5.92
N SER A 251 -16.25 10.75 -6.72
CA SER A 251 -16.29 10.82 -8.18
C SER A 251 -17.42 9.99 -8.82
N GLY A 252 -18.05 9.07 -8.06
CA GLY A 252 -19.00 8.10 -8.58
C GLY A 252 -18.36 6.82 -9.15
N PHE A 253 -17.02 6.69 -9.08
CA PHE A 253 -16.29 5.51 -9.56
C PHE A 253 -16.75 4.22 -8.85
N ILE A 254 -16.88 4.26 -7.53
CA ILE A 254 -17.32 3.10 -6.73
C ILE A 254 -18.76 2.71 -7.09
N GLN A 255 -19.65 3.68 -7.19
CA GLN A 255 -21.04 3.44 -7.59
C GLN A 255 -21.12 2.76 -8.96
N ALA A 256 -20.33 3.21 -9.94
CA ALA A 256 -20.31 2.60 -11.26
C ALA A 256 -19.85 1.13 -11.23
N ILE A 257 -18.85 0.79 -10.41
CA ILE A 257 -18.38 -0.59 -10.24
C ILE A 257 -19.44 -1.46 -9.57
N VAL A 258 -20.10 -0.95 -8.53
CA VAL A 258 -21.16 -1.69 -7.83
C VAL A 258 -22.34 -1.98 -8.77
N VAL A 259 -22.72 -1.00 -9.59
CA VAL A 259 -23.77 -1.17 -10.62
C VAL A 259 -23.35 -2.16 -11.71
N GLU A 260 -22.10 -2.10 -12.20
CA GLU A 260 -21.56 -3.06 -13.18
C GLU A 260 -21.53 -4.49 -12.59
N LEU A 261 -21.10 -4.63 -11.32
CA LEU A 261 -21.14 -5.90 -10.59
C LEU A 261 -22.55 -6.45 -10.53
N TRP A 262 -23.51 -5.65 -10.02
CA TRP A 262 -24.89 -6.09 -9.84
C TRP A 262 -25.52 -6.50 -11.16
N SER A 263 -25.31 -5.73 -12.22
CA SER A 263 -25.78 -6.08 -13.56
C SER A 263 -25.21 -7.43 -14.03
N THR A 264 -23.95 -7.72 -13.73
CA THR A 264 -23.29 -8.97 -14.12
C THR A 264 -23.76 -10.16 -13.29
N LEU A 265 -23.92 -9.99 -11.97
CA LEU A 265 -24.33 -11.05 -11.04
C LEU A 265 -25.83 -11.36 -11.10
N GLU A 266 -26.69 -10.33 -11.17
CA GLU A 266 -28.13 -10.46 -10.90
C GLU A 266 -29.01 -10.20 -12.12
N CYS A 267 -28.56 -9.42 -13.11
CA CYS A 267 -29.39 -9.03 -14.26
C CYS A 267 -29.12 -9.86 -15.53
N GLY A 268 -28.05 -10.66 -15.55
CA GLY A 268 -27.61 -11.42 -16.73
C GLY A 268 -27.15 -10.52 -17.90
N ARG A 269 -26.43 -11.10 -18.86
CA ARG A 269 -26.18 -10.43 -20.16
C ARG A 269 -27.38 -10.72 -21.07
N GLU A 270 -28.01 -9.68 -21.60
CA GLU A 270 -29.21 -9.69 -22.44
C GLU A 270 -29.39 -10.94 -23.35
N ASP A 271 -30.60 -11.50 -23.33
CA ASP A 271 -31.30 -12.17 -24.44
C ASP A 271 -30.65 -13.32 -25.23
N ILE A 272 -29.70 -14.06 -24.67
CA ILE A 272 -29.51 -15.44 -25.14
C ILE A 272 -30.58 -16.28 -24.46
N ARG A 273 -31.64 -16.65 -25.18
CA ARG A 273 -32.58 -17.70 -24.74
C ARG A 273 -31.73 -18.85 -24.20
N VAL A 274 -31.74 -19.04 -22.89
CA VAL A 274 -31.01 -20.11 -22.22
C VAL A 274 -31.78 -21.39 -22.55
N VAL A 275 -31.49 -21.99 -23.70
CA VAL A 275 -32.13 -23.24 -24.16
C VAL A 275 -31.68 -24.42 -23.29
N HIS A 276 -30.58 -24.28 -22.55
CA HIS A 276 -30.07 -25.26 -21.61
C HIS A 276 -29.57 -24.55 -20.34
N PRO A 277 -29.91 -25.04 -19.13
CA PRO A 277 -29.28 -24.56 -17.90
C PRO A 277 -27.76 -24.62 -18.07
N LYS A 278 -27.06 -23.52 -17.79
CA LYS A 278 -25.60 -23.59 -17.68
C LYS A 278 -25.28 -24.52 -16.53
N SER A 279 -24.34 -25.44 -16.73
CA SER A 279 -23.78 -26.22 -15.61
C SER A 279 -23.32 -25.26 -14.52
N THR A 280 -23.68 -25.54 -13.27
CA THR A 280 -23.18 -24.80 -12.10
C THR A 280 -21.65 -24.70 -12.22
N PRO A 281 -21.07 -23.49 -12.26
CA PRO A 281 -19.62 -23.34 -12.35
C PRO A 281 -18.98 -24.06 -11.16
N MET A 282 -18.01 -24.93 -11.43
CA MET A 282 -17.17 -25.54 -10.38
C MET A 282 -16.12 -24.55 -9.85
N ASP A 283 -15.92 -23.43 -10.55
CA ASP A 283 -15.01 -22.37 -10.14
C ASP A 283 -15.69 -21.50 -9.06
N PRO A 284 -15.00 -21.17 -7.94
CA PRO A 284 -15.56 -20.37 -6.84
C PRO A 284 -16.06 -18.97 -7.25
N ILE A 285 -15.60 -18.46 -8.39
CA ILE A 285 -16.03 -17.18 -8.97
C ILE A 285 -16.27 -17.39 -10.46
N ASP A 286 -17.47 -17.07 -10.94
CA ASP A 286 -17.77 -17.08 -12.37
C ASP A 286 -16.84 -16.13 -13.11
N ARG A 287 -16.24 -16.62 -14.19
CA ARG A 287 -15.37 -15.86 -15.10
C ARG A 287 -16.03 -14.59 -15.62
N SER A 288 -17.36 -14.55 -15.72
CA SER A 288 -18.13 -13.35 -16.07
C SER A 288 -17.94 -12.21 -15.07
N CYS A 289 -17.81 -12.55 -13.79
CA CYS A 289 -17.70 -11.63 -12.64
C CYS A 289 -16.25 -11.38 -12.21
N LEU A 290 -15.28 -12.14 -12.74
CA LEU A 290 -13.86 -12.06 -12.34
C LEU A 290 -13.30 -10.63 -12.42
N LYS A 291 -13.62 -9.88 -13.49
CA LYS A 291 -13.17 -8.48 -13.62
C LYS A 291 -13.70 -7.61 -12.48
N SER A 292 -15.00 -7.70 -12.17
CA SER A 292 -15.64 -6.94 -11.09
C SER A 292 -15.10 -7.38 -9.72
N PHE A 293 -14.87 -8.67 -9.53
CA PHE A 293 -14.24 -9.22 -8.33
C PHE A 293 -12.84 -8.63 -8.12
N VAL A 294 -11.94 -8.74 -9.10
CA VAL A 294 -10.58 -8.20 -9.03
C VAL A 294 -10.60 -6.69 -8.80
N THR A 295 -11.55 -5.97 -9.40
CA THR A 295 -11.68 -4.52 -9.19
C THR A 295 -12.10 -4.18 -7.75
N LEU A 296 -13.03 -4.93 -7.16
CA LEU A 296 -13.42 -4.75 -5.76
C LEU A 296 -12.33 -5.18 -4.79
N VAL A 297 -11.62 -6.27 -5.09
CA VAL A 297 -10.43 -6.66 -4.33
C VAL A 297 -9.40 -5.52 -4.36
N ASN A 298 -9.10 -4.98 -5.53
CA ASN A 298 -8.20 -3.83 -5.69
C ASN A 298 -8.59 -2.62 -4.82
N LEU A 299 -9.89 -2.32 -4.72
CA LEU A 299 -10.40 -1.23 -3.89
C LEU A 299 -10.36 -1.54 -2.40
N LEU A 300 -10.84 -2.72 -1.99
CA LEU A 300 -11.11 -3.07 -0.58
C LEU A 300 -9.97 -3.81 0.11
N SER A 301 -8.85 -3.96 -0.59
CA SER A 301 -7.66 -4.64 -0.07
C SER A 301 -6.86 -3.83 0.95
N SER A 302 -7.07 -2.50 1.02
CA SER A 302 -6.43 -1.63 2.00
C SER A 302 -7.34 -1.39 3.20
N PRO A 303 -6.84 -1.47 4.46
CA PRO A 303 -7.64 -1.14 5.63
C PRO A 303 -8.18 0.30 5.60
N HIS A 304 -7.45 1.23 4.99
CA HIS A 304 -7.90 2.62 4.82
C HIS A 304 -9.20 2.69 4.00
N ALA A 305 -9.30 1.89 2.93
CA ALA A 305 -10.49 1.83 2.11
C ALA A 305 -11.69 1.27 2.87
N VAL A 306 -11.47 0.20 3.65
CA VAL A 306 -12.53 -0.40 4.47
C VAL A 306 -13.02 0.59 5.53
N TRP A 307 -12.11 1.31 6.20
CA TRP A 307 -12.47 2.33 7.19
C TRP A 307 -13.24 3.50 6.60
N GLU A 308 -12.82 4.06 5.47
CA GLU A 308 -13.53 5.20 4.85
C GLU A 308 -14.90 4.81 4.29
N LEU A 309 -15.05 3.59 3.76
CA LEU A 309 -16.28 3.16 3.08
C LEU A 309 -17.28 2.46 4.00
N LEU A 310 -16.85 1.84 5.09
CA LEU A 310 -17.70 1.04 6.00
C LEU A 310 -17.60 1.49 7.46
N GLY A 311 -16.56 2.25 7.83
CA GLY A 311 -16.36 2.71 9.20
C GLY A 311 -17.55 3.53 9.69
N HIS A 312 -18.06 3.16 10.87
CA HIS A 312 -19.22 3.79 11.51
C HIS A 312 -20.53 3.76 10.71
N GLN A 313 -20.63 2.93 9.66
CA GLN A 313 -21.87 2.75 8.89
C GLN A 313 -22.68 1.56 9.41
N ALA A 314 -23.97 1.76 9.60
CA ALA A 314 -24.90 0.68 9.90
C ALA A 314 -25.33 -0.06 8.62
N LEU A 315 -25.53 -1.36 8.72
CA LEU A 315 -26.11 -2.15 7.63
C LEU A 315 -27.55 -1.70 7.37
N PRO A 316 -27.94 -1.47 6.09
CA PRO A 316 -29.31 -1.13 5.71
C PRO A 316 -30.38 -2.06 6.28
N ASN A 317 -30.17 -3.39 6.25
CA ASN A 317 -31.06 -4.40 6.84
C ASN A 317 -32.56 -4.11 6.63
N LYS A 318 -32.96 -3.83 5.38
CA LYS A 318 -34.35 -3.51 5.05
C LYS A 318 -35.26 -4.72 5.27
N ILE A 319 -36.50 -4.44 5.67
CA ILE A 319 -37.54 -5.46 5.87
C ILE A 319 -37.92 -6.11 4.54
N GLU A 320 -37.93 -5.33 3.46
CA GLU A 320 -38.19 -5.78 2.09
C GLU A 320 -37.27 -5.06 1.10
N TYR A 321 -36.91 -5.74 0.01
CA TYR A 321 -36.12 -5.20 -1.09
C TYR A 321 -36.93 -5.25 -2.38
N ASN A 322 -37.00 -4.14 -3.10
CA ASN A 322 -37.65 -4.13 -4.41
C ASN A 322 -36.73 -4.81 -5.45
N LEU A 323 -37.29 -5.62 -6.35
CA LEU A 323 -36.54 -6.26 -7.44
C LEU A 323 -35.86 -5.26 -8.40
N ARG A 324 -36.34 -4.00 -8.45
CA ARG A 324 -35.71 -2.91 -9.22
C ARG A 324 -34.62 -2.17 -8.46
N GLU A 325 -34.50 -2.41 -7.16
CA GLU A 325 -33.51 -1.75 -6.32
C GLU A 325 -32.14 -2.39 -6.50
N MET A 326 -31.17 -1.59 -6.92
CA MET A 326 -29.79 -1.99 -7.12
C MET A 326 -28.91 -1.39 -6.02
N PRO A 327 -27.89 -2.12 -5.51
CA PRO A 327 -26.91 -1.54 -4.62
C PRO A 327 -26.15 -0.43 -5.34
N THR A 328 -25.77 0.60 -4.59
CA THR A 328 -25.02 1.76 -5.13
C THR A 328 -23.73 2.02 -4.39
N SER A 329 -23.50 1.33 -3.27
CA SER A 329 -22.38 1.52 -2.37
C SER A 329 -21.80 0.19 -1.88
N ILE A 330 -20.62 0.22 -1.26
CA ILE A 330 -20.00 -0.98 -0.68
C ILE A 330 -20.79 -1.49 0.52
N ILE A 331 -21.42 -0.61 1.31
CA ILE A 331 -22.27 -1.05 2.42
C ILE A 331 -23.51 -1.82 1.91
N ASP A 332 -24.08 -1.43 0.77
CA ASP A 332 -25.18 -2.20 0.14
C ASP A 332 -24.71 -3.58 -0.35
N VAL A 333 -23.49 -3.65 -0.90
CA VAL A 333 -22.86 -4.93 -1.29
C VAL A 333 -22.64 -5.81 -0.07
N MET A 334 -22.13 -5.24 1.03
CA MET A 334 -21.92 -5.96 2.27
C MET A 334 -23.25 -6.46 2.85
N ASP A 335 -24.30 -5.65 2.81
CA ASP A 335 -25.61 -6.01 3.34
C ASP A 335 -26.31 -7.10 2.53
N ARG A 336 -26.26 -7.03 1.19
CA ARG A 336 -27.01 -7.95 0.32
C ARG A 336 -26.23 -9.19 -0.10
N LEU A 337 -24.90 -9.12 -0.21
CA LEU A 337 -24.08 -10.25 -0.70
C LEU A 337 -23.31 -10.96 0.41
N ILE A 338 -22.91 -10.26 1.47
CA ILE A 338 -22.04 -10.81 2.53
C ILE A 338 -22.87 -11.17 3.77
N VAL A 339 -23.58 -10.19 4.34
CA VAL A 339 -24.34 -10.33 5.59
C VAL A 339 -25.78 -10.72 5.29
N ILE A 340 -25.99 -11.95 4.84
CA ILE A 340 -27.32 -12.47 4.55
C ILE A 340 -27.92 -13.09 5.82
N SER A 341 -28.67 -12.28 6.56
CA SER A 341 -29.23 -12.64 7.86
C SER A 341 -30.77 -12.73 7.88
N SER A 342 -31.43 -12.64 6.73
CA SER A 342 -32.89 -12.68 6.64
C SER A 342 -33.38 -13.23 5.31
N ASP A 343 -34.57 -13.84 5.32
CA ASP A 343 -35.25 -14.31 4.12
C ASP A 343 -35.49 -13.18 3.11
N ALA A 344 -35.74 -11.95 3.58
CA ALA A 344 -35.91 -10.80 2.71
C ALA A 344 -34.67 -10.54 1.83
N LYS A 345 -33.46 -10.75 2.37
CA LYS A 345 -32.21 -10.62 1.60
C LYS A 345 -32.04 -11.76 0.62
N ILE A 346 -32.33 -13.00 1.04
CA ILE A 346 -32.30 -14.19 0.16
C ILE A 346 -33.25 -13.99 -1.03
N HIS A 347 -34.51 -13.62 -0.76
CA HIS A 347 -35.52 -13.35 -1.78
C HIS A 347 -35.23 -12.12 -2.66
N SER A 348 -34.27 -11.27 -2.26
CA SER A 348 -33.84 -10.13 -3.05
C SER A 348 -32.84 -10.48 -4.15
N LEU A 349 -32.30 -11.71 -4.14
CA LEU A 349 -31.27 -12.19 -5.07
C LEU A 349 -31.87 -13.20 -6.04
N PHE A 350 -31.66 -12.99 -7.34
CA PHE A 350 -32.03 -13.94 -8.37
C PHE A 350 -31.08 -15.14 -8.37
N ASN A 351 -29.78 -14.91 -8.10
CA ASN A 351 -28.74 -15.93 -8.07
C ASN A 351 -28.12 -16.08 -6.67
N TYR A 352 -28.95 -16.39 -5.65
CA TYR A 352 -28.55 -16.45 -4.24
C TYR A 352 -27.20 -17.14 -3.99
N GLU A 353 -27.03 -18.39 -4.43
CA GLU A 353 -25.81 -19.16 -4.16
C GLU A 353 -24.56 -18.50 -4.76
N GLN A 354 -24.63 -18.07 -6.02
CA GLN A 354 -23.52 -17.43 -6.72
C GLN A 354 -23.15 -16.09 -6.09
N SER A 355 -24.16 -15.28 -5.77
CA SER A 355 -23.99 -13.94 -5.25
C SER A 355 -23.51 -13.94 -3.80
N HIS A 356 -24.00 -14.88 -2.98
CA HIS A 356 -23.48 -15.06 -1.63
C HIS A 356 -22.07 -15.65 -1.64
N THR A 357 -21.77 -16.62 -2.51
CA THR A 357 -20.41 -17.15 -2.69
C THR A 357 -19.43 -16.03 -3.08
N PHE A 358 -19.82 -15.17 -4.01
CA PHE A 358 -19.04 -13.98 -4.38
C PHE A 358 -18.77 -13.09 -3.16
N GLY A 359 -19.81 -12.81 -2.36
CA GLY A 359 -19.70 -12.04 -1.12
C GLY A 359 -18.72 -12.65 -0.12
N LEU A 360 -18.84 -13.94 0.18
CA LEU A 360 -17.96 -14.65 1.11
C LEU A 360 -16.51 -14.66 0.63
N ARG A 361 -16.28 -14.83 -0.68
CA ARG A 361 -14.96 -14.75 -1.29
C ARG A 361 -14.34 -13.36 -1.19
N LEU A 362 -15.12 -12.31 -1.43
CA LEU A 362 -14.66 -10.94 -1.26
C LEU A 362 -14.32 -10.65 0.21
N LEU A 363 -15.17 -11.10 1.13
CA LEU A 363 -14.95 -10.96 2.57
C LEU A 363 -13.67 -11.68 3.01
N SER A 364 -13.40 -12.89 2.53
CA SER A 364 -12.16 -13.62 2.81
C SER A 364 -10.91 -12.81 2.47
N VAL A 365 -10.90 -12.15 1.30
CA VAL A 365 -9.77 -11.32 0.86
C VAL A 365 -9.64 -10.05 1.71
N MET A 366 -10.77 -9.43 2.10
CA MET A 366 -10.78 -8.27 3.01
C MET A 366 -10.23 -8.64 4.40
N CYS A 367 -10.62 -9.80 4.94
CA CYS A 367 -10.18 -10.31 6.24
C CYS A 367 -8.71 -10.73 6.30
N CYS A 368 -7.98 -10.72 5.17
CA CYS A 368 -6.53 -10.92 5.17
C CYS A 368 -5.77 -9.76 5.83
N SER A 369 -6.34 -8.56 5.80
CA SER A 369 -5.90 -7.42 6.59
C SER A 369 -6.50 -7.54 8.00
N LEU A 370 -5.65 -7.69 9.01
CA LEU A 370 -6.13 -7.87 10.38
C LEU A 370 -6.92 -6.65 10.88
N ASP A 371 -6.51 -5.42 10.53
CA ASP A 371 -7.26 -4.22 10.90
C ASP A 371 -8.64 -4.16 10.22
N SER A 372 -8.75 -4.64 8.98
CA SER A 372 -10.04 -4.76 8.29
C SER A 372 -10.92 -5.81 8.96
N LEU A 373 -10.35 -6.97 9.33
CA LEU A 373 -11.06 -7.99 10.08
C LEU A 373 -11.60 -7.43 11.41
N LEU A 374 -10.76 -6.73 12.18
CA LEU A 374 -11.16 -6.16 13.48
C LEU A 374 -12.30 -5.15 13.34
N LEU A 375 -12.24 -4.27 12.33
CA LEU A 375 -13.30 -3.31 12.04
C LEU A 375 -14.63 -4.02 11.75
N LEU A 376 -14.61 -4.97 10.81
CA LEU A 376 -15.82 -5.63 10.35
C LEU A 376 -16.42 -6.51 11.46
N GLU A 377 -15.59 -7.20 12.22
CA GLU A 377 -16.02 -8.00 13.37
C GLU A 377 -16.60 -7.12 14.47
N SER A 378 -15.94 -6.01 14.79
CA SER A 378 -16.40 -5.08 15.82
C SER A 378 -17.75 -4.44 15.48
N GLN A 379 -18.00 -4.11 14.22
CA GLN A 379 -19.22 -3.40 13.81
C GLN A 379 -20.38 -4.35 13.50
N TYR A 380 -20.10 -5.49 12.87
CA TYR A 380 -21.12 -6.33 12.28
C TYR A 380 -21.21 -7.72 12.90
N LYS A 381 -20.29 -8.11 13.79
CA LYS A 381 -20.25 -9.44 14.41
C LYS A 381 -20.32 -10.56 13.37
N LEU A 382 -19.42 -10.47 12.39
CA LEU A 382 -19.42 -11.37 11.24
C LEU A 382 -19.26 -12.84 11.67
N SER A 383 -18.43 -13.11 12.67
CA SER A 383 -18.24 -14.47 13.16
C SER A 383 -19.55 -15.07 13.69
N ASP A 384 -20.34 -14.33 14.48
CA ASP A 384 -21.63 -14.79 15.01
C ASP A 384 -22.62 -15.11 13.88
N ILE A 385 -22.70 -14.25 12.86
CA ILE A 385 -23.59 -14.44 11.71
C ILE A 385 -23.19 -15.68 10.92
N LEU A 386 -21.90 -15.84 10.63
CA LEU A 386 -21.40 -16.99 9.86
C LEU A 386 -21.54 -18.29 10.65
N LEU A 387 -21.29 -18.29 11.98
CA LEU A 387 -21.49 -19.47 12.83
C LEU A 387 -22.97 -19.86 12.89
N GLN A 388 -23.89 -18.89 12.97
CA GLN A 388 -25.32 -19.15 12.94
C GLN A 388 -25.74 -19.75 11.60
N SER A 389 -25.32 -19.17 10.47
CA SER A 389 -25.61 -19.74 9.14
C SER A 389 -24.99 -21.13 8.95
N GLN A 390 -23.83 -21.40 9.58
CA GLN A 390 -23.23 -22.73 9.58
C GLN A 390 -24.08 -23.73 10.38
N LYS A 391 -24.64 -23.29 11.51
CA LYS A 391 -25.55 -24.09 12.34
C LYS A 391 -26.86 -24.40 11.61
N ASP A 392 -27.39 -23.44 10.87
CA ASP A 392 -28.63 -23.61 10.09
C ASP A 392 -28.46 -24.66 8.96
N ASN A 393 -27.22 -24.93 8.54
CA ASN A 393 -26.85 -25.96 7.57
C ASN A 393 -26.46 -27.31 8.22
N ALA A 394 -26.60 -27.46 9.54
CA ALA A 394 -26.35 -28.71 10.25
C ALA A 394 -27.63 -29.57 10.32
N ILE A 395 -27.46 -30.88 10.17
CA ILE A 395 -28.51 -31.90 10.31
C ILE A 395 -28.54 -32.33 11.78
N ASP A 396 -29.73 -32.33 12.38
CA ASP A 396 -29.95 -32.82 13.74
C ASP A 396 -29.67 -34.34 13.80
N SER A 397 -28.49 -34.72 14.31
CA SER A 397 -28.13 -36.12 14.55
C SER A 397 -28.40 -36.50 16.02
N PRO A 398 -28.91 -37.71 16.29
CA PRO A 398 -29.14 -38.19 17.66
C PRO A 398 -27.83 -38.43 18.45
N SER A 399 -26.67 -38.43 17.76
CA SER A 399 -25.33 -38.59 18.33
C SER A 399 -24.70 -37.30 18.85
N GLY A 400 -25.30 -36.13 18.61
CA GLY A 400 -24.81 -34.83 19.09
C GLY A 400 -23.65 -34.24 18.29
N ASP A 401 -22.98 -35.03 17.45
CA ASP A 401 -22.09 -34.53 16.39
C ASP A 401 -22.96 -34.13 15.19
N GLY A 402 -23.18 -32.83 14.98
CA GLY A 402 -23.97 -32.32 13.86
C GLY A 402 -23.31 -32.67 12.53
N GLU A 403 -23.98 -33.46 11.68
CA GLU A 403 -23.53 -33.68 10.30
C GLU A 403 -23.90 -32.45 9.46
N TYR A 404 -22.97 -31.87 8.71
CA TYR A 404 -23.23 -30.67 7.91
C TYR A 404 -23.59 -31.02 6.47
N ILE A 405 -24.49 -30.24 5.87
CA ILE A 405 -24.74 -30.31 4.42
C ILE A 405 -23.52 -29.76 3.69
N ILE A 406 -22.86 -30.60 2.89
CA ILE A 406 -21.65 -30.21 2.14
C ILE A 406 -22.06 -29.58 0.80
N ASP A 407 -22.12 -28.25 0.77
CA ASP A 407 -22.30 -27.45 -0.43
C ASP A 407 -21.20 -26.37 -0.56
N GLY A 408 -21.19 -25.65 -1.69
CA GLY A 408 -20.18 -24.62 -1.96
C GLY A 408 -20.20 -23.49 -0.93
N LEU A 409 -21.38 -23.07 -0.45
CA LEU A 409 -21.51 -22.01 0.54
C LEU A 409 -20.97 -22.44 1.90
N THR A 410 -21.25 -23.67 2.31
CA THR A 410 -20.83 -24.25 3.58
C THR A 410 -19.31 -24.43 3.62
N VAL A 411 -18.72 -24.87 2.50
CA VAL A 411 -17.26 -24.97 2.35
C VAL A 411 -16.58 -23.60 2.41
N GLU A 412 -17.09 -22.62 1.66
CA GLU A 412 -16.55 -21.25 1.64
C GLU A 412 -16.70 -20.56 3.01
N ARG A 413 -17.84 -20.76 3.68
CA ARG A 413 -18.10 -20.26 5.03
C ARG A 413 -17.15 -20.88 6.05
N ASN A 414 -16.94 -22.20 6.00
CA ASN A 414 -16.00 -22.87 6.90
C ASN A 414 -14.57 -22.37 6.68
N HIS A 415 -14.12 -22.20 5.44
CA HIS A 415 -12.81 -21.61 5.15
C HIS A 415 -12.64 -20.23 5.77
N LEU A 416 -13.65 -19.37 5.62
CA LEU A 416 -13.64 -18.03 6.17
C LEU A 416 -13.64 -18.03 7.70
N LEU A 417 -14.49 -18.85 8.33
CA LEU A 417 -14.56 -19.00 9.79
C LEU A 417 -13.22 -19.43 10.38
N VAL A 418 -12.54 -20.41 9.77
CA VAL A 418 -11.19 -20.83 10.20
C VAL A 418 -10.19 -19.68 10.04
N ARG A 419 -10.19 -18.98 8.89
CA ARG A 419 -9.29 -17.84 8.62
C ARG A 419 -9.44 -16.72 9.64
N MET A 420 -10.68 -16.38 10.01
CA MET A 420 -10.97 -15.34 11.01
C MET A 420 -10.58 -15.76 12.44
N SER A 421 -10.53 -17.07 12.71
CA SER A 421 -10.36 -17.59 14.06
C SER A 421 -8.93 -18.00 14.40
N VAL A 422 -8.10 -18.33 13.40
CA VAL A 422 -6.75 -18.86 13.60
C VAL A 422 -5.71 -17.94 12.96
N THR A 423 -4.70 -17.54 13.74
CA THR A 423 -3.55 -16.74 13.30
C THR A 423 -2.29 -17.60 13.29
N GLY A 424 -1.46 -17.45 12.26
CA GLY A 424 -0.18 -18.17 12.16
C GLY A 424 0.40 -18.22 10.76
N GLY A 425 1.70 -18.49 10.69
CA GLY A 425 2.44 -18.74 9.45
C GLY A 425 2.17 -20.12 8.81
N PRO A 426 2.90 -20.46 7.74
CA PRO A 426 2.71 -21.68 6.96
C PRO A 426 2.90 -22.98 7.76
N SER A 427 3.71 -22.98 8.83
CA SER A 427 3.97 -24.16 9.67
C SER A 427 3.13 -24.17 10.95
N GLU A 428 2.28 -23.16 11.14
CA GLU A 428 1.57 -22.89 12.39
C GLU A 428 0.06 -23.06 12.25
N ARG A 429 -0.50 -22.82 11.06
CA ARG A 429 -1.91 -23.05 10.78
C ARG A 429 -2.13 -23.65 9.40
N THR A 430 -3.26 -24.35 9.26
CA THR A 430 -3.74 -24.84 7.97
C THR A 430 -5.14 -24.32 7.74
N LEU A 431 -5.40 -23.76 6.56
CA LEU A 431 -6.75 -23.40 6.14
C LEU A 431 -7.36 -24.57 5.37
N PRO A 432 -8.64 -24.90 5.57
CA PRO A 432 -9.27 -25.96 4.82
C PRO A 432 -9.37 -25.59 3.33
N PRO A 433 -9.31 -26.57 2.41
CA PRO A 433 -9.47 -26.32 0.99
C PRO A 433 -10.90 -25.86 0.68
N ARG A 434 -11.06 -25.25 -0.49
CA ARG A 434 -12.36 -24.81 -1.02
C ARG A 434 -12.90 -25.73 -2.11
N ALA A 435 -12.06 -26.64 -2.62
CA ALA A 435 -12.46 -27.65 -3.57
C ALA A 435 -12.97 -28.89 -2.85
N LEU A 436 -13.94 -29.57 -3.47
CA LEU A 436 -14.42 -30.88 -3.04
C LEU A 436 -13.58 -31.98 -3.69
N ASP A 437 -13.25 -33.00 -2.92
CA ASP A 437 -12.53 -34.18 -3.39
C ASP A 437 -13.49 -35.18 -4.07
N LYS A 438 -12.94 -35.98 -4.98
CA LYS A 438 -13.68 -37.09 -5.60
C LYS A 438 -13.57 -38.31 -4.68
N GLY A 439 -14.67 -38.73 -4.05
CA GLY A 439 -14.65 -39.89 -3.17
C GLY A 439 -15.94 -40.10 -2.39
N SER A 440 -15.90 -41.05 -1.45
CA SER A 440 -17.01 -41.33 -0.52
C SER A 440 -17.15 -40.28 0.58
N ASP A 441 -16.05 -39.60 0.92
CA ASP A 441 -16.02 -38.41 1.78
C ASP A 441 -15.47 -37.25 0.94
N PRO A 442 -16.34 -36.42 0.35
CA PRO A 442 -15.93 -35.34 -0.56
C PRO A 442 -15.25 -34.17 0.18
N TYR A 443 -15.29 -34.13 1.52
CA TYR A 443 -14.71 -33.05 2.31
C TYR A 443 -14.25 -33.51 3.70
N PRO A 444 -13.04 -34.12 3.81
CA PRO A 444 -12.53 -34.70 5.04
C PRO A 444 -11.96 -33.64 6.03
N TRP A 445 -12.60 -32.47 6.10
CA TRP A 445 -12.16 -31.33 6.91
C TRP A 445 -13.25 -30.96 7.93
N PRO A 446 -12.98 -31.03 9.24
CA PRO A 446 -13.97 -30.77 10.28
C PRO A 446 -14.60 -29.37 10.16
N MET A 447 -15.92 -29.32 10.04
CA MET A 447 -16.69 -28.08 10.07
C MET A 447 -17.12 -27.74 11.49
N PHE A 448 -17.33 -26.45 11.79
CA PHE A 448 -17.76 -26.01 13.12
C PHE A 448 -18.75 -24.84 13.06
N SER A 449 -19.77 -24.89 13.90
CA SER A 449 -20.75 -23.82 14.11
C SER A 449 -20.70 -23.21 15.52
N SER A 450 -19.74 -23.63 16.35
CA SER A 450 -19.45 -23.04 17.65
C SER A 450 -17.99 -23.25 18.04
N TYR A 451 -17.44 -22.36 18.86
CA TYR A 451 -16.09 -22.51 19.42
C TYR A 451 -16.01 -23.69 20.41
N PRO A 452 -14.84 -24.32 20.59
CA PRO A 452 -13.54 -23.99 19.99
C PRO A 452 -13.39 -24.44 18.53
N VAL A 453 -12.46 -23.82 17.82
CA VAL A 453 -12.09 -24.23 16.45
C VAL A 453 -11.48 -25.63 16.47
N PRO A 454 -11.75 -26.51 15.48
CA PRO A 454 -11.14 -27.83 15.42
C PRO A 454 -9.61 -27.79 15.41
N ASN A 455 -8.99 -28.64 16.24
CA ASN A 455 -7.54 -28.65 16.47
C ASN A 455 -6.71 -28.94 15.21
N CYS A 456 -7.27 -29.58 14.18
CA CYS A 456 -6.56 -29.87 12.93
C CYS A 456 -6.11 -28.61 12.17
N TYR A 457 -6.75 -27.45 12.42
CA TYR A 457 -6.40 -26.19 11.77
C TYR A 457 -5.23 -25.47 12.44
N VAL A 458 -4.83 -25.94 13.63
CA VAL A 458 -3.78 -25.40 14.46
C VAL A 458 -2.66 -26.43 14.53
N LEU A 459 -1.52 -26.15 13.89
CA LEU A 459 -0.44 -27.12 13.79
C LEU A 459 0.44 -27.05 15.03
N ASP A 460 0.73 -28.21 15.63
CA ASP A 460 1.61 -28.26 16.80
C ASP A 460 3.00 -27.74 16.43
N VAL A 461 3.37 -26.59 17.01
CA VAL A 461 4.71 -26.03 16.85
C VAL A 461 5.69 -27.01 17.46
N THR A 462 6.51 -27.64 16.61
CA THR A 462 7.60 -28.51 17.08
C THR A 462 8.49 -27.67 17.99
N LYS A 463 8.58 -28.07 19.27
CA LYS A 463 9.50 -27.43 20.22
C LYS A 463 10.90 -27.53 19.62
N ALA A 464 11.43 -26.41 19.12
CA ALA A 464 12.85 -26.33 18.80
C ALA A 464 13.61 -26.81 20.03
N SER A 465 14.38 -27.90 19.88
CA SER A 465 15.11 -28.49 20.99
C SER A 465 15.98 -27.40 21.61
N ARG A 466 15.79 -27.12 22.90
CA ARG A 466 16.65 -26.22 23.69
C ARG A 466 18.02 -26.86 23.80
N SER A 467 18.84 -26.81 22.75
CA SER A 467 20.26 -27.09 22.88
C SER A 467 20.86 -25.90 23.62
N LYS A 468 21.22 -26.10 24.89
CA LYS A 468 22.17 -25.23 25.60
C LYS A 468 23.51 -25.33 24.87
N GLN A 469 23.65 -24.68 23.73
CA GLN A 469 24.94 -24.39 23.12
C GLN A 469 25.23 -22.93 23.41
N ASP A 470 26.35 -22.68 24.09
CA ASP A 470 26.87 -21.33 24.29
C ASP A 470 27.14 -20.70 22.93
N SER A 471 26.26 -19.79 22.52
CA SER A 471 26.44 -19.02 21.29
C SER A 471 27.34 -17.82 21.58
N GLU A 472 28.13 -17.37 20.59
CA GLU A 472 28.93 -16.14 20.69
C GLU A 472 28.05 -14.92 21.04
N ILE A 473 26.78 -14.94 20.64
CA ILE A 473 25.78 -13.91 21.00
C ILE A 473 25.41 -13.99 22.48
N SER A 474 25.22 -15.19 23.03
CA SER A 474 24.99 -15.38 24.47
C SER A 474 26.19 -14.90 25.29
N ALA A 475 27.42 -15.13 24.80
CA ALA A 475 28.63 -14.59 25.41
C ALA A 475 28.70 -13.06 25.33
N LEU A 476 28.36 -12.45 24.18
CA LEU A 476 28.28 -11.00 24.00
C LEU A 476 27.28 -10.35 24.97
N LEU A 477 26.11 -10.99 25.15
CA LEU A 477 25.10 -10.53 26.10
C LEU A 477 25.60 -10.64 27.55
N ALA A 478 26.26 -11.74 27.90
CA ALA A 478 26.81 -11.97 29.24
C ALA A 478 27.98 -11.03 29.61
N SER A 479 28.84 -10.68 28.65
CA SER A 479 29.98 -9.76 28.85
C SER A 479 29.58 -8.29 29.01
N SER A 480 28.33 -7.94 28.70
CA SER A 480 27.89 -6.55 28.53
C SER A 480 27.52 -5.81 29.81
N LYS A 481 27.74 -6.37 31.01
CA LYS A 481 27.27 -5.80 32.27
C LYS A 481 27.85 -4.41 32.61
N ASP A 482 28.96 -3.99 31.98
CA ASP A 482 29.62 -2.69 32.21
C ASP A 482 29.85 -1.83 30.94
N THR A 483 29.32 -2.22 29.78
CA THR A 483 29.70 -1.64 28.46
C THR A 483 28.67 -0.69 27.83
N GLU A 484 27.80 -0.03 28.62
CA GLU A 484 26.78 0.90 28.10
C GLU A 484 27.36 2.10 27.32
N ARG A 485 28.67 2.32 27.41
CA ARG A 485 29.42 3.39 26.71
C ARG A 485 30.43 2.88 25.69
N ASP A 486 30.48 1.58 25.40
CA ASP A 486 31.38 1.04 24.37
C ASP A 486 30.85 1.36 22.97
N GLU A 487 31.43 2.36 22.31
CA GLU A 487 31.05 2.78 20.95
C GLU A 487 31.12 1.63 19.92
N ASN A 488 31.96 0.61 20.16
CA ASN A 488 32.13 -0.52 19.25
C ASN A 488 31.15 -1.67 19.51
N TRP A 489 30.33 -1.60 20.56
CA TRP A 489 29.42 -2.70 20.92
C TRP A 489 28.40 -2.98 19.81
N MET A 490 27.79 -1.93 19.22
CA MET A 490 26.82 -2.12 18.13
C MET A 490 27.45 -2.72 16.88
N GLU A 491 28.67 -2.34 16.54
CA GLU A 491 29.38 -2.89 15.38
C GLU A 491 29.70 -4.38 15.59
N ASN A 492 30.14 -4.72 16.80
CA ASN A 492 30.31 -6.12 17.18
C ASN A 492 28.98 -6.88 17.19
N CYS A 493 27.90 -6.28 17.69
CA CYS A 493 26.56 -6.86 17.69
C CYS A 493 26.08 -7.19 16.26
N ARG A 494 26.19 -6.24 15.33
CA ARG A 494 25.87 -6.43 13.91
C ARG A 494 26.65 -7.61 13.31
N ARG A 495 27.98 -7.64 13.53
CA ARG A 495 28.84 -8.70 13.00
C ARG A 495 28.46 -10.09 13.52
N HIS A 496 28.24 -10.22 14.84
CA HIS A 496 27.85 -11.50 15.43
C HIS A 496 26.43 -11.92 15.03
N PHE A 497 25.52 -10.96 14.91
CA PHE A 497 24.16 -11.19 14.41
C PHE A 497 24.19 -11.74 12.98
N CYS A 498 24.88 -11.08 12.03
CA CYS A 498 24.98 -11.56 10.66
C CYS A 498 25.65 -12.95 10.59
N LYS A 499 26.74 -13.17 11.34
CA LYS A 499 27.41 -14.47 11.42
C LYS A 499 26.48 -15.58 11.96
N ALA A 500 25.70 -15.30 12.99
CA ALA A 500 24.77 -16.28 13.54
C ALA A 500 23.61 -16.58 12.58
N MET A 501 23.10 -15.57 11.87
CA MET A 501 22.07 -15.73 10.85
C MET A 501 22.53 -16.60 9.68
N THR A 502 23.79 -16.47 9.22
CA THR A 502 24.31 -17.27 8.09
C THR A 502 24.78 -18.66 8.48
N SER A 503 25.35 -18.84 9.69
CA SER A 503 25.94 -20.13 10.09
C SER A 503 24.97 -21.07 10.81
N LYS A 504 24.08 -20.55 11.67
CA LYS A 504 23.17 -21.35 12.51
C LYS A 504 21.92 -20.54 12.91
N SER A 505 21.06 -20.20 11.94
CA SER A 505 19.85 -19.38 12.18
C SER A 505 18.90 -19.96 13.23
N THR A 506 18.87 -21.29 13.41
CA THR A 506 18.05 -21.97 14.41
C THR A 506 18.38 -21.60 15.87
N ILE A 507 19.57 -21.04 16.12
CA ILE A 507 20.02 -20.59 17.46
C ILE A 507 19.37 -19.24 17.84
N LEU A 508 19.02 -18.41 16.86
CA LEU A 508 18.42 -17.09 17.06
C LEU A 508 16.91 -17.19 17.22
N THR A 509 16.45 -17.82 18.29
CA THR A 509 15.02 -17.97 18.59
C THR A 509 14.69 -17.68 20.06
N GLY A 510 13.46 -17.22 20.30
CA GLY A 510 12.92 -16.98 21.64
C GLY A 510 13.73 -15.94 22.45
N ASN A 511 14.05 -16.29 23.69
CA ASN A 511 14.63 -15.37 24.68
C ASN A 511 15.96 -14.74 24.24
N VAL A 512 16.81 -15.47 23.50
CA VAL A 512 18.10 -14.94 23.06
C VAL A 512 17.90 -13.74 22.13
N LEU A 513 16.90 -13.82 21.24
CA LEU A 513 16.59 -12.71 20.34
C LEU A 513 15.91 -11.57 21.09
N ALA A 514 15.02 -11.87 22.05
CA ALA A 514 14.40 -10.88 22.91
C ALA A 514 15.45 -10.06 23.68
N ASP A 515 16.41 -10.73 24.32
CA ASP A 515 17.49 -10.10 25.07
C ASP A 515 18.43 -9.29 24.15
N LEU A 516 18.69 -9.79 22.93
CA LEU A 516 19.47 -9.07 21.92
C LEU A 516 18.80 -7.77 21.48
N VAL A 517 17.51 -7.83 21.16
CA VAL A 517 16.73 -6.65 20.74
C VAL A 517 16.64 -5.65 21.89
N GLU A 518 16.34 -6.10 23.11
CA GLU A 518 16.27 -5.24 24.29
C GLU A 518 17.61 -4.52 24.54
N ARG A 519 18.74 -5.24 24.46
CA ARG A 519 20.07 -4.65 24.65
C ARG A 519 20.47 -3.71 23.52
N ALA A 520 20.13 -4.05 22.26
CA ALA A 520 20.37 -3.18 21.11
C ALA A 520 19.59 -1.86 21.22
N VAL A 521 18.30 -1.93 21.54
CA VAL A 521 17.46 -0.74 21.75
C VAL A 521 17.99 0.11 22.89
N LEU A 522 18.36 -0.52 24.01
CA LEU A 522 18.97 0.19 25.14
C LEU A 522 20.22 0.95 24.69
N HIS A 523 21.20 0.27 24.08
CA HIS A 523 22.46 0.89 23.67
C HIS A 523 22.25 2.03 22.66
N LEU A 524 21.40 1.83 21.65
CA LEU A 524 21.06 2.86 20.67
C LEU A 524 20.35 4.07 21.31
N SER A 525 19.50 3.86 22.31
CA SER A 525 18.77 4.93 22.99
C SER A 525 19.60 5.68 24.06
N SER A 526 20.68 5.08 24.55
CA SER A 526 21.56 5.68 25.55
C SER A 526 22.44 6.79 24.98
N SER A 527 22.81 6.71 23.70
CA SER A 527 23.59 7.76 23.02
C SER A 527 22.68 8.81 22.37
N PRO A 528 22.78 10.11 22.71
CA PRO A 528 22.01 11.17 22.06
C PRO A 528 22.24 11.25 20.55
N ALA A 529 23.43 10.89 20.06
CA ALA A 529 23.77 10.91 18.63
C ALA A 529 22.97 9.88 17.81
N ASN A 530 22.53 8.79 18.45
CA ASN A 530 21.76 7.72 17.82
C ASN A 530 20.24 7.93 17.96
N CYS A 531 19.82 8.84 18.83
CA CYS A 531 18.41 9.19 19.00
C CYS A 531 17.96 10.12 17.87
N PHE A 532 16.92 9.70 17.15
CA PHE A 532 16.35 10.47 16.05
C PHE A 532 15.22 11.38 16.53
N PHE A 533 14.46 10.94 17.53
CA PHE A 533 13.37 11.71 18.14
C PHE A 533 13.77 12.21 19.53
N PRO A 534 13.24 13.38 19.95
CA PRO A 534 13.52 13.90 21.28
C PRO A 534 13.00 12.94 22.36
N PRO A 535 13.63 12.90 23.55
CA PRO A 535 13.11 12.13 24.67
C PRO A 535 11.75 12.70 25.07
N ALA A 536 10.73 11.85 25.10
CA ALA A 536 9.43 12.22 25.63
C ALA A 536 9.38 11.89 27.12
N GLU A 537 8.93 12.85 27.92
CA GLU A 537 8.69 12.63 29.35
C GLU A 537 7.50 11.69 29.51
N TYR A 538 7.76 10.48 30.00
CA TYR A 538 6.71 9.54 30.37
C TYR A 538 6.03 10.02 31.67
N LYS A 539 5.03 10.90 31.51
CA LYS A 539 4.25 11.51 32.61
C LYS A 539 3.00 10.71 32.98
N VAL A 540 2.91 9.47 32.51
CA VAL A 540 1.73 8.64 32.64
C VAL A 540 1.58 8.17 34.09
N VAL A 541 0.45 8.53 34.72
CA VAL A 541 0.14 8.11 36.09
C VAL A 541 -0.70 6.83 36.04
N ASP A 542 -0.20 5.76 36.65
CA ASP A 542 -0.76 4.39 36.58
C ASP A 542 -2.25 4.30 36.91
N HIS A 543 -2.75 5.14 37.83
CA HIS A 543 -4.16 5.14 38.21
C HIS A 543 -5.09 5.49 37.04
N TYR A 544 -4.76 6.52 36.25
CA TYR A 544 -5.58 6.95 35.10
C TYR A 544 -5.55 5.93 33.97
N VAL A 545 -4.41 5.27 33.77
CA VAL A 545 -4.27 4.22 32.74
C VAL A 545 -5.18 3.04 33.04
N LYS A 546 -5.22 2.57 34.30
CA LYS A 546 -6.05 1.44 34.68
C LYS A 546 -7.54 1.72 34.45
N THR A 547 -7.98 2.96 34.65
CA THR A 547 -9.38 3.39 34.44
C THR A 547 -9.78 3.62 32.99
N ARG A 548 -8.83 3.69 32.04
CA ARG A 548 -9.12 3.91 30.63
C ARG A 548 -9.81 2.69 30.00
N SER A 549 -10.87 2.91 29.25
CA SER A 549 -11.57 1.89 28.47
C SER A 549 -10.87 1.66 27.12
N LEU A 550 -10.69 0.41 26.74
CA LEU A 550 -10.25 0.03 25.40
C LEU A 550 -11.46 -0.01 24.47
N THR A 551 -11.25 0.29 23.19
CA THR A 551 -12.27 0.17 22.15
C THR A 551 -12.55 -1.31 21.85
N SER A 552 -13.69 -1.59 21.22
CA SER A 552 -14.04 -2.96 20.79
C SER A 552 -13.02 -3.53 19.78
N VAL A 553 -12.50 -2.70 18.88
CA VAL A 553 -11.45 -3.06 17.92
C VAL A 553 -10.17 -3.49 18.65
N GLU A 554 -9.74 -2.72 19.66
CA GLU A 554 -8.56 -3.04 20.46
C GLU A 554 -8.74 -4.33 21.26
N GLN A 555 -9.92 -4.53 21.87
CA GLN A 555 -10.22 -5.76 22.61
C GLN A 555 -10.17 -7.00 21.72
N LEU A 556 -10.71 -6.91 20.50
CA LEU A 556 -10.61 -7.97 19.51
C LEU A 556 -9.15 -8.22 19.09
N GLY A 557 -8.35 -7.16 18.91
CA GLY A 557 -6.92 -7.25 18.59
C GLY A 557 -6.10 -7.92 19.71
N ILE A 558 -6.40 -7.58 20.96
CA ILE A 558 -5.86 -8.24 22.16
C ILE A 558 -6.23 -9.72 22.17
N ASN A 559 -7.49 -10.07 21.92
CA ASN A 559 -7.96 -11.46 21.88
C ASN A 559 -7.28 -12.28 20.78
N ILE A 560 -7.05 -11.71 19.59
CA ILE A 560 -6.27 -12.36 18.53
C ILE A 560 -4.83 -12.59 18.99
N SER A 561 -4.21 -11.56 19.59
CA SER A 561 -2.82 -11.61 20.05
C SER A 561 -2.60 -12.62 21.17
N LEU A 562 -3.51 -12.70 22.13
CA LEU A 562 -3.48 -13.67 23.22
C LEU A 562 -3.65 -15.10 22.70
N ARG A 563 -4.63 -15.34 21.83
CA ARG A 563 -4.83 -16.66 21.21
C ARG A 563 -3.58 -17.13 20.49
N TYR A 564 -2.95 -16.26 19.70
CA TYR A 564 -1.72 -16.57 18.99
C TYR A 564 -0.55 -16.83 19.96
N GLY A 565 -0.35 -15.99 20.97
CA GLY A 565 0.70 -16.16 21.98
C GLY A 565 0.56 -17.41 22.84
N LEU A 566 -0.67 -17.78 23.21
CA LEU A 566 -0.99 -19.01 23.94
C LEU A 566 -0.75 -20.24 23.06
N PHE A 567 -1.17 -20.19 21.80
CA PHE A 567 -0.92 -21.23 20.80
C PHE A 567 0.59 -21.50 20.64
N LEU A 568 1.39 -20.44 20.50
CA LEU A 568 2.85 -20.53 20.42
C LEU A 568 3.54 -20.90 21.75
N LYS A 569 2.77 -21.01 22.84
CA LYS A 569 3.26 -21.30 24.21
C LYS A 569 4.26 -20.23 24.70
N LEU A 570 4.06 -18.98 24.28
CA LEU A 570 4.83 -17.80 24.71
C LEU A 570 4.23 -17.10 25.92
N LEU A 571 2.91 -17.23 26.09
CA LEU A 571 2.13 -16.57 27.13
C LEU A 571 1.57 -17.55 28.16
N ARG A 572 1.20 -17.01 29.32
CA ARG A 572 0.41 -17.69 30.36
C ARG A 572 -1.08 -17.39 30.16
N GLU A 573 -1.97 -18.25 30.65
CA GLU A 573 -3.43 -18.09 30.50
C GLU A 573 -3.95 -16.78 31.13
N ASP A 574 -3.26 -16.23 32.13
CA ASP A 574 -3.61 -14.99 32.83
C ASP A 574 -3.03 -13.70 32.19
N SER A 575 -2.39 -13.80 31.02
CA SER A 575 -1.68 -12.66 30.39
C SER A 575 -2.60 -11.58 29.78
N GLU A 576 -3.92 -11.75 29.84
CA GLU A 576 -4.88 -10.80 29.26
C GLU A 576 -4.78 -9.41 29.89
N GLN A 577 -4.75 -9.35 31.23
CA GLN A 577 -4.68 -8.09 31.97
C GLN A 577 -3.36 -7.36 31.68
N ASP A 578 -2.29 -8.13 31.53
CA ASP A 578 -0.94 -7.65 31.23
C ASP A 578 -0.88 -6.98 29.84
N LEU A 579 -1.41 -7.65 28.81
CA LEU A 579 -1.47 -7.06 27.47
C LEU A 579 -2.40 -5.84 27.43
N CYS A 580 -3.57 -5.91 28.09
CA CYS A 580 -4.47 -4.75 28.22
C CYS A 580 -3.74 -3.55 28.84
N LEU A 581 -2.97 -3.78 29.91
CA LEU A 581 -2.22 -2.71 30.58
C LEU A 581 -1.15 -2.12 29.66
N LEU A 582 -0.39 -2.94 28.94
CA LEU A 582 0.62 -2.50 27.98
C LEU A 582 0.02 -1.62 26.88
N ILE A 583 -1.10 -2.05 26.27
CA ILE A 583 -1.76 -1.30 25.20
C ILE A 583 -2.25 0.05 25.73
N LYS A 584 -2.89 0.08 26.92
CA LYS A 584 -3.33 1.33 27.54
C LYS A 584 -2.16 2.30 27.81
N HIS A 585 -1.05 1.81 28.34
CA HIS A 585 0.16 2.64 28.55
C HIS A 585 0.73 3.17 27.24
N SER A 586 0.81 2.33 26.22
CA SER A 586 1.32 2.70 24.89
C SER A 586 0.45 3.77 24.26
N GLN A 587 -0.87 3.63 24.32
CA GLN A 587 -1.80 4.64 23.80
C GLN A 587 -1.70 5.97 24.53
N GLU A 588 -1.60 5.93 25.87
CA GLU A 588 -1.49 7.15 26.67
C GLU A 588 -0.20 7.89 26.31
N PHE A 589 0.92 7.18 26.28
CA PHE A 589 2.21 7.72 25.85
C PHE A 589 2.14 8.34 24.44
N LEU A 590 1.61 7.61 23.47
CA LEU A 590 1.50 8.11 22.09
C LEU A 590 0.54 9.29 21.98
N SER A 591 -0.54 9.31 22.76
CA SER A 591 -1.53 10.41 22.73
C SER A 591 -0.95 11.75 23.18
N GLN A 592 0.05 11.75 24.08
CA GLN A 592 0.78 12.95 24.49
C GLN A 592 1.64 13.54 23.36
N GLN A 593 1.90 12.77 22.31
CA GLN A 593 2.69 13.14 21.14
C GLN A 593 1.82 13.31 19.88
N ARG A 594 0.49 13.41 20.01
CA ARG A 594 -0.43 13.60 18.88
C ARG A 594 -0.84 15.06 18.71
N VAL A 595 -1.01 15.47 17.46
CA VAL A 595 -1.65 16.72 17.08
C VAL A 595 -3.14 16.44 16.90
N THR A 596 -4.00 17.29 17.48
CA THR A 596 -5.43 17.27 17.17
C THR A 596 -5.65 17.85 15.78
N LEU A 597 -6.08 17.00 14.84
CA LEU A 597 -6.38 17.41 13.47
C LEU A 597 -7.90 17.51 13.29
N GLN A 598 -8.35 18.59 12.64
CA GLN A 598 -9.70 18.65 12.08
C GLN A 598 -9.62 18.11 10.65
N SER A 599 -10.17 16.92 10.42
CA SER A 599 -10.19 16.29 9.11
C SER A 599 -11.55 15.68 8.83
N GLU A 600 -11.96 15.72 7.56
CA GLU A 600 -13.18 15.06 7.08
C GLU A 600 -12.98 13.55 6.92
N LEU A 601 -11.73 13.09 6.75
CA LEU A 601 -11.36 11.68 6.59
C LEU A 601 -11.67 10.89 7.85
N CYS A 602 -12.45 9.81 7.73
CA CYS A 602 -12.80 8.95 8.85
C CYS A 602 -11.56 8.34 9.50
N TYR A 603 -10.54 7.97 8.71
CA TYR A 603 -9.30 7.39 9.17
C TYR A 603 -8.50 8.30 10.11
N LEU A 604 -8.64 9.64 9.99
CA LEU A 604 -7.94 10.61 10.83
C LEU A 604 -8.78 11.09 12.03
N ARG A 605 -10.00 10.57 12.22
CA ARG A 605 -10.86 10.99 13.32
C ARG A 605 -10.42 10.36 14.64
N GLY A 606 -9.77 11.16 15.48
CA GLY A 606 -9.46 10.80 16.86
C GLY A 606 -8.21 9.93 17.00
N GLY A 607 -8.35 8.79 17.67
CA GLY A 607 -7.25 7.85 17.92
C GLY A 607 -6.78 7.12 16.66
N TYR A 608 -5.70 6.34 16.79
CA TYR A 608 -5.31 5.40 15.74
C TYR A 608 -6.46 4.37 15.57
N PRO A 609 -6.99 4.15 14.35
CA PRO A 609 -8.19 3.35 14.16
C PRO A 609 -7.98 1.83 14.28
N GLY A 610 -6.76 1.33 14.04
CA GLY A 610 -6.43 -0.10 14.09
C GLY A 610 -5.92 -0.58 15.46
N HIS A 611 -5.45 -1.83 15.51
CA HIS A 611 -4.77 -2.37 16.69
C HIS A 611 -3.26 -2.14 16.64
N ASP A 612 -2.60 -2.06 17.80
CA ASP A 612 -1.15 -1.94 17.88
C ASP A 612 -0.47 -3.32 17.76
N TRP A 613 -0.38 -3.80 16.52
CA TRP A 613 0.26 -5.08 16.18
C TRP A 613 1.75 -5.11 16.55
N PHE A 614 2.43 -3.96 16.51
CA PHE A 614 3.83 -3.88 16.89
C PHE A 614 4.01 -4.05 18.41
N ALA A 615 3.23 -3.33 19.23
CA ALA A 615 3.27 -3.49 20.68
C ALA A 615 2.91 -4.92 21.11
N SER A 616 1.93 -5.53 20.43
CA SER A 616 1.55 -6.93 20.68
C SER A 616 2.66 -7.90 20.29
N THR A 617 3.34 -7.67 19.17
CA THR A 617 4.50 -8.47 18.75
C THR A 617 5.66 -8.34 19.75
N VAL A 618 5.93 -7.12 20.26
CA VAL A 618 6.93 -6.91 21.32
C VAL A 618 6.55 -7.64 22.59
N PHE A 619 5.28 -7.60 23.00
CA PHE A 619 4.79 -8.33 24.18
C PHE A 619 5.01 -9.84 24.07
N LEU A 620 4.69 -10.43 22.92
CA LEU A 620 4.93 -11.84 22.64
C LEU A 620 6.43 -12.17 22.63
N LEU A 621 7.26 -11.32 22.02
CA LEU A 621 8.72 -11.47 22.00
C LEU A 621 9.32 -11.44 23.41
N MET A 622 8.78 -10.61 24.31
CA MET A 622 9.21 -10.49 25.70
C MET A 622 8.58 -11.55 26.62
N GLY A 623 7.89 -12.55 26.08
CA GLY A 623 7.29 -13.63 26.86
C GLY A 623 6.15 -13.19 27.79
N GLY A 624 5.44 -12.11 27.42
CA GLY A 624 4.33 -11.57 28.20
C GLY A 624 4.73 -10.66 29.35
N ASP A 625 5.99 -10.21 29.43
CA ASP A 625 6.44 -9.27 30.47
C ASP A 625 6.08 -7.82 30.11
N VAL A 626 5.11 -7.23 30.82
CA VAL A 626 4.65 -5.85 30.62
C VAL A 626 5.77 -4.83 30.85
N GLY A 627 6.58 -5.02 31.89
CA GLY A 627 7.61 -4.07 32.28
C GLY A 627 8.74 -4.00 31.26
N ARG A 628 9.22 -5.16 30.80
CA ARG A 628 10.22 -5.27 29.72
C ARG A 628 9.68 -4.69 28.41
N SER A 629 8.45 -5.06 28.05
CA SER A 629 7.80 -4.58 26.82
C SER A 629 7.65 -3.07 26.81
N LEU A 630 7.12 -2.49 27.90
CA LEU A 630 6.94 -1.04 28.01
C LEU A 630 8.28 -0.30 27.99
N SER A 631 9.28 -0.78 28.75
CA SER A 631 10.62 -0.18 28.76
C SER A 631 11.25 -0.16 27.36
N LEU A 632 11.12 -1.27 26.63
CA LEU A 632 11.59 -1.38 25.25
C LEU A 632 10.85 -0.41 24.33
N LEU A 633 9.52 -0.36 24.35
CA LEU A 633 8.72 0.54 23.50
C LEU A 633 9.05 2.01 23.75
N LEU A 634 9.19 2.41 25.02
CA LEU A 634 9.55 3.78 25.39
C LEU A 634 10.94 4.17 24.88
N ARG A 635 11.94 3.29 25.02
CA ARG A 635 13.29 3.54 24.48
C ARG A 635 13.31 3.51 22.96
N PHE A 636 12.62 2.54 22.36
CA PHE A 636 12.52 2.36 20.93
C PHE A 636 11.87 3.58 20.24
N SER A 637 10.91 4.23 20.91
CA SER A 637 10.26 5.46 20.42
C SER A 637 11.24 6.60 20.08
N ARG A 638 12.47 6.56 20.60
CA ARG A 638 13.51 7.58 20.33
C ARG A 638 14.30 7.30 19.05
N LEU A 639 14.20 6.10 18.49
CA LEU A 639 15.02 5.63 17.38
C LEU A 639 14.28 5.82 16.03
N LEU A 640 15.03 6.00 14.95
CA LEU A 640 14.45 6.12 13.59
C LEU A 640 13.57 4.93 13.18
N PRO A 641 13.93 3.65 13.44
CA PRO A 641 13.09 2.51 13.06
C PRO A 641 11.68 2.53 13.65
N SER A 642 11.47 3.23 14.76
CA SER A 642 10.12 3.38 15.34
C SER A 642 9.16 4.16 14.44
N ALA A 643 9.66 4.98 13.51
CA ALA A 643 8.82 5.68 12.55
C ALA A 643 8.21 4.75 11.48
N PHE A 644 8.83 3.60 11.23
CA PHE A 644 8.48 2.69 10.15
C PHE A 644 7.91 1.38 10.67
N LEU A 645 8.49 0.79 11.72
CA LEU A 645 8.03 -0.47 12.31
C LEU A 645 6.81 -0.31 13.20
N TRP A 646 6.56 0.90 13.74
CA TRP A 646 5.48 1.15 14.70
C TRP A 646 4.48 2.19 14.16
N PRO A 647 3.58 1.81 13.22
CA PRO A 647 2.66 2.74 12.56
C PRO A 647 1.85 3.66 13.51
N PRO A 648 1.28 3.17 14.63
CA PRO A 648 0.57 4.02 15.60
C PRO A 648 1.38 5.20 16.14
N ARG A 649 2.71 5.11 16.11
CA ARG A 649 3.63 6.15 16.59
C ARG A 649 3.66 7.38 15.70
N VAL A 650 3.59 7.19 14.38
CA VAL A 650 3.65 8.29 13.40
C VAL A 650 2.27 8.82 13.01
N TYR A 651 1.21 8.10 13.41
CA TYR A 651 -0.16 8.53 13.23
C TYR A 651 -0.43 9.85 13.96
N SER A 652 -0.69 10.91 13.18
CA SER A 652 -0.95 12.28 13.66
C SER A 652 0.09 12.79 14.67
N SER A 653 1.36 12.38 14.53
CA SER A 653 2.41 12.71 15.49
C SER A 653 2.92 14.14 15.36
N VAL A 654 3.21 14.81 16.50
CA VAL A 654 3.85 16.14 16.57
C VAL A 654 5.25 16.17 15.93
N HIS A 655 5.87 14.99 15.77
CA HIS A 655 7.20 14.89 15.20
C HIS A 655 7.19 14.88 13.67
N ILE A 656 6.05 14.69 13.03
CA ILE A 656 5.93 14.66 11.57
C ILE A 656 5.41 16.02 11.09
N PRO A 657 5.88 16.54 9.93
CA PRO A 657 5.36 17.78 9.35
C PRO A 657 3.84 17.77 9.25
N VAL A 658 3.22 18.88 9.62
CA VAL A 658 1.75 19.02 9.69
C VAL A 658 1.08 18.65 8.36
N GLU A 659 1.68 19.06 7.24
CA GLU A 659 1.20 18.74 5.89
C GLU A 659 1.17 17.23 5.62
N MET A 660 2.15 16.48 6.11
CA MET A 660 2.18 15.02 5.98
C MET A 660 1.16 14.37 6.92
N ALA A 661 1.06 14.85 8.17
CA ALA A 661 0.09 14.33 9.14
C ALA A 661 -1.36 14.55 8.68
N GLN A 662 -1.66 15.72 8.09
CA GLN A 662 -2.99 16.07 7.55
C GLN A 662 -3.32 15.37 6.24
N SER A 663 -2.31 14.87 5.51
CA SER A 663 -2.53 14.23 4.21
C SER A 663 -3.38 12.96 4.29
N GLY A 664 -3.37 12.25 5.43
CA GLY A 664 -4.00 10.93 5.55
C GLY A 664 -3.27 9.81 4.80
N ILE A 665 -2.06 10.07 4.29
CA ILE A 665 -1.22 9.08 3.60
C ILE A 665 -0.09 8.62 4.55
N PRO A 666 -0.02 7.33 4.93
CA PRO A 666 0.99 6.85 5.86
C PRO A 666 2.44 6.98 5.35
N LEU A 667 3.40 7.15 6.28
CA LEU A 667 4.84 7.14 5.95
C LEU A 667 5.32 5.80 5.40
N LEU A 668 4.77 4.70 5.93
CA LEU A 668 5.00 3.37 5.38
C LEU A 668 4.68 3.35 3.87
N TYR A 669 3.54 3.91 3.47
CA TYR A 669 3.14 3.97 2.08
C TYR A 669 4.03 4.93 1.26
N SER A 670 4.10 6.19 1.66
CA SER A 670 4.79 7.23 0.87
C SER A 670 6.32 7.08 0.82
N CYS A 671 6.94 6.40 1.78
CA CYS A 671 8.39 6.21 1.84
C CYS A 671 8.80 4.75 1.60
N THR A 672 8.36 3.80 2.45
CA THR A 672 8.79 2.39 2.29
C THR A 672 8.28 1.80 0.98
N ALA A 673 6.99 1.94 0.68
CA ALA A 673 6.41 1.36 -0.54
C ALA A 673 7.01 1.99 -1.81
N HIS A 674 7.31 3.29 -1.78
CA HIS A 674 8.01 3.98 -2.88
C HIS A 674 9.35 3.31 -3.23
N TYR A 675 10.15 2.99 -2.22
CA TYR A 675 11.42 2.31 -2.44
C TYR A 675 11.27 0.83 -2.78
N VAL A 676 10.22 0.16 -2.29
CA VAL A 676 9.89 -1.20 -2.74
C VAL A 676 9.60 -1.20 -4.25
N GLU A 677 8.78 -0.29 -4.76
CA GLU A 677 8.52 -0.22 -6.21
C GLU A 677 9.76 0.10 -7.03
N MET A 678 10.58 1.01 -6.53
CA MET A 678 11.84 1.40 -7.17
C MET A 678 12.80 0.21 -7.28
N LEU A 679 13.09 -0.46 -6.16
CA LEU A 679 14.02 -1.59 -6.13
C LEU A 679 13.46 -2.80 -6.85
N LEU A 680 12.16 -3.07 -6.76
CA LEU A 680 11.56 -4.22 -7.44
C LEU A 680 11.71 -4.11 -8.96
N LYS A 681 11.52 -2.90 -9.50
CA LYS A 681 11.73 -2.63 -10.93
C LYS A 681 13.18 -2.87 -11.35
N ALA A 682 14.15 -2.52 -10.50
CA ALA A 682 15.58 -2.65 -10.79
C ALA A 682 16.08 -4.09 -10.62
N GLU A 683 15.75 -4.72 -9.50
CA GLU A 683 16.34 -5.99 -9.05
C GLU A 683 15.55 -7.23 -9.49
N VAL A 684 14.22 -7.11 -9.62
CA VAL A 684 13.34 -8.23 -9.97
C VAL A 684 12.31 -7.80 -11.03
N PRO A 685 12.76 -7.37 -12.23
CA PRO A 685 11.92 -6.72 -13.24
C PRO A 685 10.78 -7.61 -13.77
N LEU A 686 10.95 -8.94 -13.76
CA LEU A 686 9.90 -9.89 -14.14
C LEU A 686 8.72 -9.83 -13.17
N VAL A 687 9.00 -9.78 -11.87
CA VAL A 687 7.98 -9.64 -10.83
C VAL A 687 7.31 -8.28 -10.94
N PHE A 688 8.08 -7.18 -11.11
CA PHE A 688 7.51 -5.86 -11.34
C PHE A 688 6.54 -5.84 -12.54
N SER A 689 6.92 -6.50 -13.64
CA SER A 689 6.09 -6.61 -14.84
C SER A 689 4.82 -7.44 -14.58
N ALA A 690 4.92 -8.51 -13.80
CA ALA A 690 3.79 -9.33 -13.39
C ALA A 690 2.71 -8.52 -12.67
N PHE A 691 3.08 -7.69 -11.69
CA PHE A 691 2.15 -6.76 -11.01
C PHE A 691 1.48 -5.79 -11.99
N ARG A 692 2.26 -5.18 -12.89
CA ARG A 692 1.74 -4.27 -13.92
C ARG A 692 0.72 -4.96 -14.83
N MET A 693 0.98 -6.20 -15.25
CA MET A 693 0.09 -7.00 -16.10
C MET A 693 -1.18 -7.42 -15.35
N SER A 694 -1.08 -7.73 -14.06
CA SER A 694 -2.22 -8.08 -13.20
C SER A 694 -3.02 -6.85 -12.73
N GLY A 695 -2.54 -5.63 -12.99
CA GLY A 695 -3.30 -4.39 -12.81
C GLY A 695 -3.35 -3.85 -11.37
N PHE A 696 -2.39 -4.22 -10.51
CA PHE A 696 -2.29 -3.73 -9.13
C PHE A 696 -0.84 -3.50 -8.70
N THR A 697 -0.63 -2.87 -7.54
CA THR A 697 0.71 -2.43 -7.12
C THR A 697 1.33 -3.38 -6.08
N PRO A 698 2.65 -3.61 -6.14
CA PRO A 698 3.35 -4.37 -5.09
C PRO A 698 3.31 -3.62 -3.75
N SER A 699 3.19 -2.28 -3.77
CA SER A 699 2.99 -1.44 -2.59
C SER A 699 1.81 -1.90 -1.74
N GLN A 700 0.68 -2.23 -2.36
CA GLN A 700 -0.52 -2.65 -1.64
C GLN A 700 -0.30 -3.96 -0.86
N MET A 701 0.48 -4.90 -1.41
CA MET A 701 0.79 -6.17 -0.73
C MET A 701 1.81 -5.97 0.38
N CYS A 702 2.90 -5.26 0.09
CA CYS A 702 3.96 -5.05 1.06
C CYS A 702 3.48 -4.26 2.27
N ILE A 703 2.62 -3.25 2.07
CA ILE A 703 2.08 -2.47 3.19
C ILE A 703 1.20 -3.32 4.08
N GLN A 704 0.40 -4.23 3.52
CA GLN A 704 -0.38 -5.16 4.33
C GLN A 704 0.52 -6.06 5.17
N TRP A 705 1.57 -6.64 4.58
CA TRP A 705 2.52 -7.46 5.33
C TRP A 705 3.18 -6.66 6.46
N LEU A 706 3.64 -5.45 6.16
CA LEU A 706 4.34 -4.60 7.13
C LEU A 706 3.43 -4.08 8.25
N SER A 707 2.19 -3.66 7.95
CA SER A 707 1.27 -3.08 8.95
C SER A 707 0.87 -4.06 10.05
N GLN A 708 0.91 -5.37 9.76
CA GLN A 708 0.62 -6.43 10.72
C GLN A 708 1.86 -7.27 11.08
N CYS A 709 3.07 -6.73 10.91
CA CYS A 709 4.32 -7.41 11.26
C CYS A 709 4.48 -8.81 10.65
N PHE A 710 3.97 -9.04 9.44
CA PHE A 710 3.91 -10.33 8.74
C PHE A 710 3.09 -11.44 9.42
N TRP A 711 2.26 -11.11 10.42
CA TRP A 711 1.31 -12.06 10.98
C TRP A 711 0.46 -12.64 9.86
N ASN A 712 0.16 -13.95 9.91
CA ASN A 712 -0.52 -14.74 8.87
C ASN A 712 0.29 -15.09 7.62
N TYR A 713 1.49 -14.52 7.44
CA TYR A 713 2.32 -14.73 6.25
C TYR A 713 3.64 -15.45 6.54
N LEU A 714 4.26 -15.16 7.68
CA LEU A 714 5.50 -15.80 8.13
C LEU A 714 5.29 -16.53 9.44
N ASP A 715 6.08 -17.59 9.66
CA ASP A 715 6.16 -18.25 10.96
C ASP A 715 6.80 -17.29 12.00
N TRP A 716 6.44 -17.46 13.27
CA TRP A 716 6.87 -16.63 14.39
C TRP A 716 8.39 -16.38 14.46
N PRO A 717 9.27 -17.38 14.25
CA PRO A 717 10.72 -17.15 14.23
C PRO A 717 11.14 -16.10 13.19
N GLU A 718 10.47 -16.06 12.04
CA GLU A 718 10.86 -15.17 10.94
C GLU A 718 10.29 -13.76 11.13
N ILE A 719 9.14 -13.63 11.78
CA ILE A 719 8.63 -12.35 12.29
C ILE A 719 9.63 -11.74 13.30
N CYS A 720 10.13 -12.57 14.21
CA CYS A 720 11.12 -12.18 15.20
C CYS A 720 12.44 -11.73 14.55
N GLN A 721 12.95 -12.51 13.58
CA GLN A 721 14.16 -12.17 12.83
C GLN A 721 13.98 -10.90 11.98
N TYR A 722 12.80 -10.68 11.39
CA TYR A 722 12.47 -9.45 10.69
C TYR A 722 12.60 -8.23 11.61
N LEU A 723 11.97 -8.25 12.79
CA LEU A 723 12.08 -7.18 13.78
C LEU A 723 13.54 -6.91 14.17
N ALA A 724 14.28 -7.97 14.52
CA ALA A 724 15.67 -7.86 14.93
C ALA A 724 16.56 -7.29 13.81
N THR A 725 16.35 -7.73 12.56
CA THR A 725 17.08 -7.25 11.38
C THR A 725 16.87 -5.74 11.19
N CYS A 726 15.64 -5.27 11.23
CA CYS A 726 15.34 -3.84 11.06
C CYS A 726 15.85 -2.97 12.22
N ILE A 727 15.87 -3.50 13.45
CA ILE A 727 16.37 -2.78 14.63
C ILE A 727 17.91 -2.73 14.64
N ILE A 728 18.56 -3.87 14.39
CA ILE A 728 20.01 -4.02 14.50
C ILE A 728 20.71 -3.47 13.26
N LEU A 729 20.21 -3.75 12.05
CA LEU A 729 20.87 -3.35 10.80
C LEU A 729 20.40 -1.99 10.29
N GLY A 730 19.12 -1.67 10.43
CA GLY A 730 18.56 -0.35 10.09
C GLY A 730 17.15 -0.44 9.50
N PRO A 731 16.41 0.68 9.47
CA PRO A 731 15.02 0.68 8.99
C PRO A 731 14.91 0.45 7.47
N ASP A 732 15.97 0.73 6.71
CA ASP A 732 16.10 0.45 5.28
C ASP A 732 15.98 -1.05 4.96
N TYR A 733 16.37 -1.92 5.89
CA TYR A 733 16.18 -3.37 5.73
C TYR A 733 14.71 -3.79 5.62
N GLN A 734 13.77 -2.97 6.08
CA GLN A 734 12.35 -3.22 5.83
C GLN A 734 12.03 -3.26 4.33
N VAL A 735 12.65 -2.39 3.54
CA VAL A 735 12.53 -2.40 2.07
C VAL A 735 13.18 -3.65 1.50
N TYR A 736 14.40 -3.97 1.94
CA TYR A 736 15.17 -5.12 1.44
C TYR A 736 14.48 -6.45 1.74
N MET A 737 13.81 -6.56 2.90
CA MET A 737 12.98 -7.70 3.27
C MET A 737 11.82 -7.89 2.30
N CYS A 738 11.09 -6.83 1.94
CA CYS A 738 10.02 -6.93 0.93
C CYS A 738 10.57 -7.38 -0.43
N ILE A 739 11.74 -6.86 -0.86
CA ILE A 739 12.38 -7.28 -2.12
C ILE A 739 12.82 -8.74 -2.06
N ALA A 740 13.38 -9.20 -0.94
CA ALA A 740 13.77 -10.60 -0.73
C ALA A 740 12.56 -11.54 -0.80
N VAL A 741 11.45 -11.19 -0.13
CA VAL A 741 10.19 -11.96 -0.20
C VAL A 741 9.66 -12.02 -1.64
N LEU A 742 9.62 -10.90 -2.35
CA LEU A 742 9.13 -10.87 -3.74
C LEU A 742 10.05 -11.64 -4.70
N LYS A 743 11.36 -11.65 -4.44
CA LYS A 743 12.33 -12.48 -5.17
C LYS A 743 12.13 -13.97 -4.90
N HIS A 744 11.87 -14.33 -3.64
CA HIS A 744 11.56 -15.69 -3.24
C HIS A 744 10.33 -16.22 -3.98
N LEU A 745 9.26 -15.42 -4.01
CA LEU A 745 7.98 -15.76 -4.64
C LEU A 745 7.99 -15.61 -6.18
N GLN A 746 9.13 -15.34 -6.82
CA GLN A 746 9.16 -15.00 -8.25
C GLN A 746 8.50 -16.06 -9.13
N GLN A 747 8.73 -17.35 -8.87
CA GLN A 747 8.13 -18.42 -9.68
C GLN A 747 6.61 -18.47 -9.51
N ASP A 748 6.14 -18.45 -8.27
CA ASP A 748 4.70 -18.46 -7.95
C ASP A 748 4.00 -17.23 -8.51
N ILE A 749 4.61 -16.05 -8.39
CA ILE A 749 4.07 -14.80 -8.94
C ILE A 749 3.87 -14.94 -10.45
N LEU A 750 4.87 -15.44 -11.18
CA LEU A 750 4.75 -15.61 -12.63
C LEU A 750 3.69 -16.64 -13.02
N GLN A 751 3.55 -17.71 -12.24
CA GLN A 751 2.49 -18.71 -12.44
C GLN A 751 1.10 -18.10 -12.18
N HIS A 752 0.92 -17.42 -11.06
CA HIS A 752 -0.37 -16.85 -10.67
C HIS A 752 -0.79 -15.62 -11.50
N THR A 753 0.17 -14.97 -12.17
CA THR A 753 -0.16 -14.00 -13.23
C THR A 753 -0.81 -14.67 -14.43
N GLN A 754 -0.39 -15.87 -14.81
CA GLN A 754 -0.96 -16.59 -15.95
C GLN A 754 -2.38 -17.08 -15.66
N THR A 755 -2.66 -17.50 -14.42
CA THR A 755 -3.98 -17.95 -13.96
C THR A 755 -4.92 -16.81 -13.55
N GLN A 756 -4.47 -15.55 -13.62
CA GLN A 756 -5.26 -14.34 -13.34
C GLN A 756 -5.77 -14.21 -11.90
N ASP A 757 -5.08 -14.81 -10.94
CA ASP A 757 -5.45 -14.84 -9.51
C ASP A 757 -4.33 -14.30 -8.59
N LEU A 758 -3.25 -13.74 -9.15
CA LEU A 758 -2.07 -13.26 -8.42
C LEU A 758 -2.37 -12.48 -7.13
N GLN A 759 -3.28 -11.50 -7.18
CA GLN A 759 -3.58 -10.68 -6.02
C GLN A 759 -4.26 -11.47 -4.91
N VAL A 760 -5.14 -12.42 -5.27
CA VAL A 760 -5.82 -13.30 -4.32
C VAL A 760 -4.80 -14.24 -3.70
N PHE A 761 -3.93 -14.84 -4.51
CA PHE A 761 -2.83 -15.69 -4.04
C PHE A 761 -1.95 -14.98 -3.00
N LEU A 762 -1.39 -13.81 -3.34
CA LEU A 762 -0.50 -13.06 -2.44
C LEU A 762 -1.16 -12.61 -1.13
N LYS A 763 -2.49 -12.51 -1.11
CA LYS A 763 -3.25 -12.15 0.08
C LYS A 763 -3.65 -13.36 0.90
N GLU A 764 -4.14 -14.40 0.25
CA GLU A 764 -4.77 -15.53 0.93
C GLU A 764 -3.76 -16.56 1.41
N GLU A 765 -2.65 -16.75 0.69
CA GLU A 765 -1.64 -17.77 0.96
C GLU A 765 -0.48 -17.26 1.83
N PRO A 766 0.02 -18.09 2.77
CA PRO A 766 1.23 -17.78 3.53
C PRO A 766 2.48 -17.89 2.65
N ILE A 767 3.57 -17.25 3.07
CA ILE A 767 4.86 -17.26 2.37
C ILE A 767 5.62 -18.52 2.80
N ARG A 768 5.44 -19.61 2.04
CA ARG A 768 6.03 -20.92 2.36
C ARG A 768 7.51 -20.96 2.02
N GLY A 769 8.34 -21.45 2.94
CA GLY A 769 9.76 -21.72 2.69
C GLY A 769 10.68 -20.50 2.70
N PHE A 770 10.18 -19.31 3.00
CA PHE A 770 11.00 -18.11 3.16
C PHE A 770 11.70 -18.11 4.52
N ARG A 771 13.02 -17.93 4.53
CA ARG A 771 13.84 -17.77 5.73
C ARG A 771 14.66 -16.48 5.61
N VAL A 772 14.66 -15.64 6.65
CA VAL A 772 15.41 -14.37 6.63
C VAL A 772 16.91 -14.61 6.45
N SER A 773 17.43 -15.68 7.05
CA SER A 773 18.83 -16.11 6.93
C SER A 773 19.29 -16.31 5.49
N ASP A 774 18.44 -16.94 4.67
CA ASP A 774 18.82 -17.40 3.33
C ASP A 774 18.96 -16.23 2.36
N TYR A 775 18.36 -15.09 2.69
CA TYR A 775 18.40 -13.87 1.90
C TYR A 775 19.27 -12.77 2.52
N LEU A 776 19.95 -13.00 3.64
CA LEU A 776 20.73 -11.96 4.32
C LEU A 776 21.86 -11.41 3.43
N GLU A 777 22.64 -12.28 2.78
CA GLU A 777 23.71 -11.86 1.86
C GLU A 777 23.16 -11.03 0.69
N TYR A 778 21.99 -11.42 0.17
CA TYR A 778 21.31 -10.66 -0.87
C TYR A 778 20.89 -9.28 -0.35
N MET A 779 20.34 -9.18 0.86
CA MET A 779 19.98 -7.89 1.46
C MET A 779 21.21 -7.00 1.74
N GLU A 780 22.35 -7.56 2.13
CA GLU A 780 23.62 -6.81 2.28
C GLU A 780 24.09 -6.24 0.93
N SER A 781 23.88 -6.97 -0.18
CA SER A 781 24.18 -6.42 -1.52
C SER A 781 23.28 -5.23 -1.90
N LEU A 782 22.00 -5.27 -1.49
CA LEU A 782 21.06 -4.16 -1.66
C LEU A 782 21.42 -2.98 -0.78
N GLU A 783 21.85 -3.24 0.46
CA GLU A 783 22.35 -2.22 1.37
C GLU A 783 23.51 -1.44 0.73
N HIS A 784 24.51 -2.15 0.21
CA HIS A 784 25.67 -1.53 -0.43
C HIS A 784 25.28 -0.60 -1.59
N SER A 785 24.26 -0.98 -2.36
CA SER A 785 23.84 -0.29 -3.56
C SER A 785 22.87 0.87 -3.28
N TYR A 786 21.98 0.73 -2.29
CA TYR A 786 20.81 1.61 -2.12
C TYR A 786 20.73 2.34 -0.79
N ARG A 787 21.47 1.94 0.26
CA ARG A 787 21.33 2.52 1.61
C ARG A 787 21.51 4.03 1.63
N GLY A 788 22.47 4.55 0.87
CA GLY A 788 22.74 5.99 0.78
C GLY A 788 21.51 6.80 0.33
N MET A 789 20.69 6.24 -0.55
CA MET A 789 19.46 6.87 -1.04
C MET A 789 18.29 6.64 -0.08
N VAL A 790 18.02 5.37 0.26
CA VAL A 790 16.85 4.97 1.05
C VAL A 790 16.91 5.58 2.45
N LEU A 791 18.04 5.43 3.14
CA LEU A 791 18.20 5.89 4.51
C LEU A 791 18.26 7.43 4.60
N ALA A 792 18.77 8.11 3.56
CA ALA A 792 18.74 9.56 3.50
C ALA A 792 17.31 10.11 3.41
N ASP A 793 16.44 9.51 2.58
CA ASP A 793 15.03 9.93 2.52
C ASP A 793 14.27 9.57 3.80
N MET A 794 14.50 8.38 4.37
CA MET A 794 13.92 7.99 5.66
C MET A 794 14.30 8.96 6.79
N ARG A 795 15.52 9.51 6.78
CA ARG A 795 15.95 10.55 7.74
C ARG A 795 15.35 11.93 7.45
N SER A 796 14.88 12.18 6.23
CA SER A 796 14.30 13.47 5.82
C SER A 796 12.89 13.73 6.38
N ILE A 797 12.27 12.75 7.03
CA ILE A 797 10.89 12.84 7.54
C ILE A 797 10.69 13.94 8.59
N LEU A 798 11.76 14.38 9.28
CA LEU A 798 11.72 15.44 10.29
C LEU A 798 11.98 16.84 9.71
N GLN A 799 11.80 17.05 8.40
CA GLN A 799 12.38 18.21 7.70
C GLN A 799 12.24 19.51 8.51
N LYS A 800 13.42 20.02 8.89
CA LYS A 800 13.61 21.16 9.78
C LYS A 800 12.85 22.35 9.23
N ASN A 801 11.99 22.96 10.05
CA ASN A 801 11.58 24.35 9.83
C ASN A 801 12.86 25.17 9.62
N THR A 802 13.12 25.58 8.39
CA THR A 802 13.95 26.76 8.10
C THR A 802 13.08 27.98 8.22
#